data_AF-A0A8B8IJX7-F1
#
_entry.id   AF-A0A8B8IJX7-F1
#
_cell.length_a   1.000
_cell.length_b   1.000
_cell.length_c   1.000
_cell.angle_alpha   90.00
_cell.angle_beta   90.00
_cell.angle_gamma   90.00
#
_symmetry.space_group_name_H-M   'P 1'
#
loop_
_entity.id
_entity.type
_entity.pdbx_description
1 polymer ?
#
loop_
_entity_poly.entity_id
_entity_poly.type
_entity_poly.pdbx_seq_one_letter_code
_entity_poly.pdbx_strand_id
1 'polypeptide(L)'
;MDDIRKMIFIHLILAVSCCLNQVAGQIDRRRFSNPTYYNVGGVLSSNESVTFFKDTISNLNFKDKYVPRGVTYHDYSILMDPNPIKTALNVCKDLIAHRVYAVVVSHPLTGDLSPAAVSYTSGFYHIPVIGISSRDSAFSDKNIHVSFLRTVPPYSHQADVWVDVLKHFNYMKVIVIHSSDTDGRAILGRFQTTSQSIDEDVDRKVVVEQVIEFEPGLDSFSDKLIEVKSAQARVFLMYASKTDAEIIFRDATYLNMTTTGYVWMVTEQALDAANAPEGLLGLRLVNATNEHAHIQDSIYVLASAIRDMNTSEEIHAPPSDCDNSGSIWKTGQLLFDYTRKQSLENGATGHVAFDDHGDRVHAEYDMVNVRAQGEHVAVGKYFYSKETQKMRLELKENEIIWMGRSSSKPEGFMIPTHLKVLTIEEKPFVYARRVDDELECTVEEVLCPHYNASDEADQLYCCKGFCMDLLRYLSKAINFTYSLALSPDGQFGNYIIRNFSQPGAKKEWTGLIGELVYERADMIVAPLTINPERAEFIEFSKPFKYQGITILEKKPSRSSTLVSFLQPFSNTLWILVMVSVHVVALVLYLLDRFSPFGRFKLANIDGTEEDALNLSSAIWFAWGVLLNSGIGEGTPRSFSARVLGMVWAGFAMIIVASYTANLAAFLVLERPKTKLTGINDARLRNTMENLTCATVKGSAVDMYFRRQVELSNMYRTMEANNYDNAEQAIQDVKNGKLMAFIWDSSRLEFEAAQDCELVTAGELFGRSGYGVGLQKGSPWADLVTLAILDFHESGIMESLDNQWILRNNMLNCEENEKTPNTLGLKNMAGVFILVLAGIIGGIVLIVIEVVYKRHQIKKQKRMEIARHAADRWRGAVEKRKSLRASILPSQRRAKSNGVKETGSISLAVDRGVRRRDEPRVPRYMPAYTPDVSHLVV
;
A
#
# COMPACT_ATOMS: atom_id res chain seq x y z
N MET A 1 -50.79 -19.79 32.30
CA MET A 1 -50.24 -21.12 32.62
C MET A 1 -48.94 -21.02 33.42
N ASP A 2 -48.24 -19.90 33.26
CA ASP A 2 -46.87 -19.70 33.76
C ASP A 2 -46.78 -19.40 35.25
N ASP A 3 -47.84 -18.93 35.91
CA ASP A 3 -47.86 -18.77 37.38
C ASP A 3 -47.80 -20.13 38.09
N ILE A 4 -48.39 -21.17 37.51
CA ILE A 4 -48.25 -22.55 38.01
C ILE A 4 -46.80 -23.03 37.82
N ARG A 5 -46.14 -22.69 36.71
CA ARG A 5 -44.71 -22.96 36.52
C ARG A 5 -43.86 -22.20 37.53
N LYS A 6 -44.12 -20.91 37.78
CA LYS A 6 -43.41 -20.12 38.81
C LYS A 6 -43.59 -20.71 40.21
N MET A 7 -44.82 -21.07 40.59
CA MET A 7 -45.11 -21.65 41.90
C MET A 7 -44.43 -23.01 42.08
N ILE A 8 -44.43 -23.87 41.05
CA ILE A 8 -43.69 -25.15 41.06
C ILE A 8 -42.18 -24.89 41.15
N PHE A 9 -41.63 -23.93 40.41
CA PHE A 9 -40.19 -23.62 40.41
C PHE A 9 -39.74 -23.05 41.77
N ILE A 10 -40.54 -22.17 42.39
CA ILE A 10 -40.31 -21.65 43.74
C ILE A 10 -40.42 -22.78 44.79
N HIS A 11 -41.40 -23.68 44.69
CA HIS A 11 -41.46 -24.85 45.56
C HIS A 11 -40.30 -25.83 45.34
N LEU A 12 -39.78 -25.97 44.11
CA LEU A 12 -38.62 -26.80 43.82
C LEU A 12 -37.35 -26.19 44.43
N ILE A 13 -37.17 -24.86 44.32
CA ILE A 13 -36.05 -24.14 44.96
C ILE A 13 -36.15 -24.23 46.49
N LEU A 14 -37.34 -24.05 47.07
CA LEU A 14 -37.56 -24.20 48.51
C LEU A 14 -37.35 -25.64 48.98
N ALA A 15 -37.79 -26.64 48.21
CA ALA A 15 -37.54 -28.05 48.53
C ALA A 15 -36.04 -28.40 48.43
N VAL A 16 -35.34 -27.94 47.39
CA VAL A 16 -33.88 -28.12 47.25
C VAL A 16 -33.12 -27.40 48.36
N SER A 17 -33.50 -26.17 48.72
CA SER A 17 -32.92 -25.42 49.84
C SER A 17 -33.19 -26.08 51.19
N CYS A 18 -34.40 -26.62 51.40
CA CYS A 18 -34.74 -27.34 52.62
C CYS A 18 -34.02 -28.70 52.72
N CYS A 19 -33.88 -29.43 51.61
CA CYS A 19 -33.07 -30.66 51.54
C CYS A 19 -31.58 -30.37 51.76
N LEU A 20 -31.03 -29.29 51.19
CA LEU A 20 -29.66 -28.83 51.48
C LEU A 20 -29.48 -28.50 52.97
N ASN A 21 -30.43 -27.78 53.58
CA ASN A 21 -30.40 -27.48 55.01
C ASN A 21 -30.59 -28.73 55.90
N GLN A 22 -31.33 -29.76 55.45
CA GLN A 22 -31.46 -31.03 56.18
C GLN A 22 -30.21 -31.91 56.03
N VAL A 23 -29.48 -31.85 54.90
CA VAL A 23 -28.16 -32.48 54.76
C VAL A 23 -27.10 -31.74 55.58
N ALA A 24 -27.17 -30.40 55.66
CA ALA A 24 -26.32 -29.60 56.55
C ALA A 24 -26.56 -29.87 58.05
N GLY A 25 -27.68 -30.50 58.41
CA GLY A 25 -28.02 -30.88 59.79
C GLY A 25 -27.25 -32.08 60.35
N GLN A 26 -26.49 -32.82 59.53
CA GLN A 26 -25.68 -33.97 59.95
C GLN A 26 -24.25 -33.93 59.43
N ILE A 27 -23.55 -32.80 59.62
CA ILE A 27 -22.09 -32.82 59.65
C ILE A 27 -21.66 -33.46 60.98
N ASP A 28 -20.98 -34.60 60.90
CA ASP A 28 -20.40 -35.28 62.06
C ASP A 28 -19.58 -34.31 62.92
N ARG A 29 -19.75 -34.38 64.25
CA ARG A 29 -18.74 -33.87 65.19
C ARG A 29 -17.51 -34.78 65.19
N ARG A 30 -16.80 -34.84 64.06
CA ARG A 30 -15.41 -35.29 64.03
C ARG A 30 -14.63 -34.39 64.95
N ARG A 31 -14.21 -34.92 66.11
CA ARG A 31 -13.18 -34.29 66.92
C ARG A 31 -11.87 -34.45 66.17
N PHE A 32 -11.56 -33.50 65.27
CA PHE A 32 -10.22 -33.40 64.70
C PHE A 32 -9.21 -33.36 65.85
N SER A 33 -8.21 -34.25 65.82
CA SER A 33 -7.17 -34.32 66.84
C SER A 33 -6.10 -33.25 66.60
N ASN A 34 -6.55 -32.01 66.46
CA ASN A 34 -5.71 -30.85 66.17
C ASN A 34 -4.81 -30.52 67.38
N PRO A 35 -3.58 -30.03 67.14
CA PRO A 35 -2.60 -29.83 68.20
C PRO A 35 -3.03 -28.72 69.16
N THR A 36 -2.73 -28.91 70.45
CA THR A 36 -3.02 -27.94 71.52
C THR A 36 -2.03 -26.79 71.58
N TYR A 37 -0.92 -26.85 70.83
CA TYR A 37 0.06 -25.77 70.74
C TYR A 37 0.58 -25.57 69.32
N TYR A 38 0.94 -24.32 69.00
CA TYR A 38 1.46 -23.88 67.71
C TYR A 38 2.72 -23.06 67.89
N ASN A 39 3.78 -23.43 67.20
CA ASN A 39 5.07 -22.74 67.25
C ASN A 39 5.16 -21.76 66.07
N VAL A 40 5.53 -20.50 66.33
CA VAL A 40 5.66 -19.45 65.30
C VAL A 40 7.12 -19.02 65.21
N GLY A 41 7.67 -19.06 64.00
CA GLY A 41 9.04 -18.66 63.70
C GLY A 41 9.18 -17.15 63.51
N GLY A 42 10.29 -16.58 63.95
CA GLY A 42 10.70 -15.20 63.66
C GLY A 42 12.16 -15.14 63.20
N VAL A 43 12.42 -14.51 62.05
CA VAL A 43 13.78 -14.14 61.61
C VAL A 43 13.81 -12.61 61.54
N LEU A 44 14.49 -12.00 62.51
CA LEU A 44 14.30 -10.58 62.83
C LEU A 44 15.62 -9.79 62.84
N SER A 45 15.51 -8.50 62.53
CA SER A 45 16.62 -7.57 62.25
C SER A 45 17.35 -7.11 63.51
N SER A 46 16.60 -6.94 64.62
CA SER A 46 17.09 -6.36 65.87
C SER A 46 16.62 -7.15 67.09
N ASN A 47 17.37 -7.03 68.19
CA ASN A 47 16.97 -7.61 69.47
C ASN A 47 15.68 -6.97 70.04
N GLU A 48 15.39 -5.71 69.70
CA GLU A 48 14.15 -5.03 70.10
C GLU A 48 12.95 -5.66 69.40
N SER A 49 13.04 -5.85 68.07
CA SER A 49 12.05 -6.55 67.25
C SER A 49 11.81 -7.98 67.76
N VAL A 50 12.87 -8.69 68.19
CA VAL A 50 12.79 -10.01 68.83
C VAL A 50 12.01 -9.97 70.15
N THR A 51 12.32 -9.02 71.04
CA THR A 51 11.55 -8.87 72.29
C THR A 51 10.08 -8.52 72.04
N PHE A 52 9.82 -7.62 71.09
CA PHE A 52 8.46 -7.22 70.73
C PHE A 52 7.66 -8.37 70.10
N PHE A 53 8.28 -9.22 69.28
CA PHE A 53 7.67 -10.43 68.71
C PHE A 53 7.25 -11.41 69.83
N LYS A 54 8.13 -11.68 70.78
CA LYS A 54 7.86 -12.53 71.95
C LYS A 54 6.72 -11.96 72.81
N ASP A 55 6.76 -10.67 73.12
CA ASP A 55 5.71 -10.01 73.89
C ASP A 55 4.38 -9.97 73.13
N THR A 56 4.40 -9.88 71.80
CA THR A 56 3.17 -9.94 70.99
C THR A 56 2.54 -11.33 71.01
N ILE A 57 3.33 -12.42 70.97
CA ILE A 57 2.84 -13.80 71.08
C ILE A 57 2.36 -14.10 72.51
N SER A 58 3.06 -13.62 73.55
CA SER A 58 2.59 -13.79 74.93
C SER A 58 1.26 -13.07 75.15
N ASN A 59 1.09 -11.85 74.62
CA ASN A 59 -0.17 -11.10 74.65
C ASN A 59 -1.27 -11.69 73.75
N LEU A 60 -0.93 -12.40 72.67
CA LEU A 60 -1.91 -13.09 71.81
C LEU A 60 -2.66 -14.18 72.59
N ASN A 61 -1.96 -14.95 73.43
CA ASN A 61 -2.54 -16.05 74.19
C ASN A 61 -3.66 -15.64 75.17
N PHE A 62 -3.79 -14.35 75.50
CA PHE A 62 -4.86 -13.81 76.33
C PHE A 62 -6.06 -13.25 75.53
N LYS A 63 -6.07 -13.37 74.19
CA LYS A 63 -7.12 -12.81 73.31
C LYS A 63 -8.05 -13.88 72.73
N ASP A 64 -9.12 -14.21 73.47
CA ASP A 64 -10.24 -15.11 73.08
C ASP A 64 -10.84 -14.84 71.67
N LYS A 65 -10.68 -13.64 71.09
CA LYS A 65 -11.12 -13.31 69.70
C LYS A 65 -10.28 -14.01 68.63
N TYR A 66 -9.01 -14.28 68.92
CA TYR A 66 -8.02 -14.81 67.97
C TYR A 66 -7.59 -16.24 68.32
N VAL A 67 -7.53 -16.59 69.61
CA VAL A 67 -7.06 -17.90 70.09
C VAL A 67 -8.23 -18.76 70.58
N PRO A 68 -8.48 -19.95 70.02
CA PRO A 68 -9.44 -20.91 70.56
C PRO A 68 -9.07 -21.40 71.96
N ARG A 69 -10.06 -21.61 72.83
CA ARG A 69 -9.82 -22.11 74.19
C ARG A 69 -9.22 -23.51 74.18
N GLY A 70 -8.07 -23.67 74.82
CA GLY A 70 -7.28 -24.92 74.82
C GLY A 70 -6.15 -24.95 73.78
N VAL A 71 -5.93 -23.85 73.05
CA VAL A 71 -4.78 -23.65 72.16
C VAL A 71 -3.79 -22.65 72.79
N THR A 72 -2.49 -22.89 72.65
CA THR A 72 -1.42 -21.96 73.06
C THR A 72 -0.38 -21.74 71.95
N TYR A 73 0.08 -20.50 71.78
CA TYR A 73 1.13 -20.13 70.84
C TYR A 73 2.49 -19.95 71.56
N HIS A 74 3.57 -20.45 70.94
CA HIS A 74 4.94 -20.31 71.42
C HIS A 74 5.83 -19.58 70.40
N ASP A 75 6.73 -18.74 70.91
CA ASP A 75 7.70 -17.99 70.13
C ASP A 75 9.01 -18.79 69.92
N TYR A 76 9.49 -18.85 68.68
CA TYR A 76 10.84 -19.28 68.34
C TYR A 76 11.45 -18.25 67.39
N SER A 77 12.42 -17.47 67.85
CA SER A 77 12.95 -16.32 67.11
C SER A 77 14.48 -16.30 67.08
N ILE A 78 15.05 -16.01 65.92
CA ILE A 78 16.49 -15.85 65.67
C ILE A 78 16.80 -14.47 65.09
N LEU A 79 18.02 -13.98 65.36
CA LEU A 79 18.56 -12.81 64.67
C LEU A 79 18.98 -13.19 63.25
N MET A 80 18.70 -12.32 62.29
CA MET A 80 19.07 -12.48 60.89
C MET A 80 20.58 -12.28 60.66
N ASP A 81 21.27 -13.21 59.99
CA ASP A 81 22.67 -13.03 59.58
C ASP A 81 22.73 -12.39 58.16
N PRO A 82 23.61 -11.40 57.92
CA PRO A 82 23.79 -10.79 56.59
C PRO A 82 24.31 -11.77 55.52
N ASN A 83 24.79 -12.96 55.90
CA ASN A 83 25.10 -14.03 54.97
C ASN A 83 23.87 -14.95 54.77
N PRO A 84 23.29 -15.03 53.55
CA PRO A 84 22.10 -15.82 53.29
C PRO A 84 22.28 -17.32 53.55
N ILE A 85 23.49 -17.87 53.36
CA ILE A 85 23.80 -19.29 53.57
C ILE A 85 23.72 -19.64 55.06
N LYS A 86 24.23 -18.77 55.94
CA LYS A 86 24.10 -18.95 57.39
C LYS A 86 22.64 -18.79 57.84
N THR A 87 21.94 -17.78 57.34
CA THR A 87 20.51 -17.57 57.65
C THR A 87 19.68 -18.80 57.27
N ALA A 88 19.91 -19.41 56.10
CA ALA A 88 19.30 -20.69 55.71
C ALA A 88 19.61 -21.85 56.68
N LEU A 89 20.87 -21.99 57.11
CA LEU A 89 21.29 -23.03 58.06
C LEU A 89 20.69 -22.83 59.46
N ASN A 90 20.58 -21.59 59.94
CA ASN A 90 19.98 -21.26 61.23
C ASN A 90 18.46 -21.49 61.20
N VAL A 91 17.76 -21.10 60.12
CA VAL A 91 16.32 -21.42 59.93
C VAL A 91 16.07 -22.92 60.03
N CYS A 92 16.91 -23.74 59.38
CA CYS A 92 16.81 -25.19 59.47
C CYS A 92 17.00 -25.70 60.91
N LYS A 93 18.09 -25.30 61.58
CA LYS A 93 18.49 -25.83 62.90
C LYS A 93 17.66 -25.30 64.06
N ASP A 94 17.25 -24.04 64.01
CA ASP A 94 16.70 -23.33 65.16
C ASP A 94 15.18 -23.08 65.02
N LEU A 95 14.63 -23.08 63.80
CA LEU A 95 13.18 -22.93 63.57
C LEU A 95 12.51 -24.23 63.09
N ILE A 96 12.99 -24.85 62.01
CA ILE A 96 12.36 -26.07 61.45
C ILE A 96 12.46 -27.24 62.43
N ALA A 97 13.59 -27.39 63.13
CA ALA A 97 13.73 -28.36 64.22
C ALA A 97 12.67 -28.23 65.33
N HIS A 98 12.16 -27.02 65.56
CA HIS A 98 11.11 -26.72 66.53
C HIS A 98 9.68 -26.77 65.95
N ARG A 99 9.50 -27.29 64.73
CA ARG A 99 8.18 -27.48 64.08
C ARG A 99 7.35 -26.18 64.00
N VAL A 100 7.97 -25.11 63.50
CA VAL A 100 7.26 -23.85 63.24
C VAL A 100 6.20 -24.00 62.14
N TYR A 101 5.02 -23.44 62.36
CA TYR A 101 3.88 -23.51 61.42
C TYR A 101 3.93 -22.42 60.35
N ALA A 102 4.56 -21.28 60.66
CA ALA A 102 4.84 -20.17 59.74
C ALA A 102 6.03 -19.37 60.27
N VAL A 103 6.67 -18.57 59.41
CA VAL A 103 7.83 -17.74 59.77
C VAL A 103 7.59 -16.28 59.39
N VAL A 104 7.73 -15.37 60.37
CA VAL A 104 7.73 -13.91 60.13
C VAL A 104 9.17 -13.47 59.85
N VAL A 105 9.40 -12.70 58.78
CA VAL A 105 10.75 -12.38 58.26
C VAL A 105 10.90 -10.88 58.02
N SER A 106 11.90 -10.27 58.64
CA SER A 106 12.29 -8.87 58.40
C SER A 106 13.37 -8.77 57.30
N HIS A 107 13.98 -7.59 57.17
CA HIS A 107 15.10 -7.30 56.28
C HIS A 107 16.33 -6.96 57.14
N PRO A 108 17.56 -7.36 56.77
CA PRO A 108 18.75 -7.11 57.58
C PRO A 108 19.31 -5.71 57.35
N LEU A 109 19.93 -5.11 58.38
CA LEU A 109 20.59 -3.80 58.28
C LEU A 109 21.66 -3.70 57.17
N THR A 110 22.16 -4.84 56.68
CA THR A 110 23.05 -4.96 55.51
C THR A 110 22.80 -6.28 54.77
N GLY A 111 22.59 -6.26 53.45
CA GLY A 111 22.65 -7.43 52.57
C GLY A 111 21.28 -8.04 52.20
N ASP A 112 20.75 -7.62 51.05
CA ASP A 112 19.34 -7.78 50.68
C ASP A 112 18.89 -9.22 50.34
N LEU A 113 19.81 -10.18 50.23
CA LEU A 113 19.52 -11.55 49.82
C LEU A 113 19.10 -12.49 50.97
N SER A 114 19.31 -12.11 52.23
CA SER A 114 18.95 -12.98 53.37
C SER A 114 17.44 -13.29 53.51
N PRO A 115 16.48 -12.39 53.22
CA PRO A 115 15.05 -12.73 53.24
C PRO A 115 14.68 -13.81 52.21
N ALA A 116 15.28 -13.74 51.02
CA ALA A 116 15.07 -14.75 49.97
C ALA A 116 15.54 -16.14 50.41
N ALA A 117 16.64 -16.24 51.14
CA ALA A 117 17.12 -17.50 51.69
C ALA A 117 16.12 -18.16 52.69
N VAL A 118 15.43 -17.36 53.51
CA VAL A 118 14.35 -17.86 54.39
C VAL A 118 13.14 -18.32 53.58
N SER A 119 12.80 -17.58 52.51
CA SER A 119 11.70 -17.95 51.61
C SER A 119 11.97 -19.27 50.88
N TYR A 120 13.18 -19.50 50.36
CA TYR A 120 13.52 -20.77 49.69
C TYR A 120 13.54 -21.97 50.65
N THR A 121 14.14 -21.83 51.83
CA THR A 121 14.20 -22.93 52.82
C THR A 121 12.82 -23.31 53.37
N SER A 122 11.98 -22.31 53.65
CA SER A 122 10.60 -22.54 54.11
C SER A 122 9.69 -23.03 52.97
N GLY A 123 9.89 -22.51 51.76
CA GLY A 123 9.12 -22.83 50.56
C GLY A 123 9.29 -24.26 50.08
N PHE A 124 10.46 -24.87 50.23
CA PHE A 124 10.69 -26.30 49.97
C PHE A 124 9.72 -27.21 50.78
N TYR A 125 9.39 -26.79 52.00
CA TYR A 125 8.42 -27.48 52.86
C TYR A 125 7.00 -26.91 52.75
N HIS A 126 6.76 -25.91 51.90
CA HIS A 126 5.54 -25.10 51.87
C HIS A 126 5.13 -24.51 53.23
N ILE A 127 6.11 -24.20 54.11
CA ILE A 127 5.86 -23.44 55.34
C ILE A 127 5.58 -21.97 54.92
N PRO A 128 4.44 -21.37 55.31
CA PRO A 128 4.14 -19.98 54.99
C PRO A 128 5.15 -19.01 55.60
N VAL A 129 5.58 -18.03 54.80
CA VAL A 129 6.49 -16.96 55.20
C VAL A 129 5.77 -15.62 55.07
N ILE A 130 5.83 -14.78 56.10
CA ILE A 130 5.27 -13.42 56.06
C ILE A 130 6.41 -12.39 56.16
N GLY A 131 6.70 -11.74 55.04
CA GLY A 131 7.67 -10.64 54.97
C GLY A 131 7.09 -9.34 55.55
N ILE A 132 7.80 -8.71 56.48
CA ILE A 132 7.37 -7.45 57.14
C ILE A 132 8.07 -6.19 56.60
N SER A 133 8.94 -6.32 55.60
CA SER A 133 9.73 -5.21 55.06
C SER A 133 10.28 -5.39 53.64
N SER A 134 10.30 -6.62 53.08
CA SER A 134 10.77 -6.87 51.70
C SER A 134 9.80 -6.37 50.63
N ARG A 135 10.18 -5.30 49.92
CA ARG A 135 9.34 -4.60 48.92
C ARG A 135 9.66 -4.93 47.47
N ASP A 136 10.61 -5.83 47.24
CA ASP A 136 11.11 -6.16 45.90
C ASP A 136 10.08 -7.01 45.15
N SER A 137 9.81 -6.68 43.89
CA SER A 137 8.72 -7.28 43.11
C SER A 137 9.02 -8.74 42.72
N ALA A 138 10.27 -9.18 42.83
CA ALA A 138 10.66 -10.59 42.70
C ALA A 138 9.87 -11.53 43.63
N PHE A 139 9.49 -11.09 44.84
CA PHE A 139 8.74 -11.90 45.80
C PHE A 139 7.27 -12.16 45.42
N SER A 140 6.74 -11.43 44.42
CA SER A 140 5.40 -11.65 43.88
C SER A 140 5.30 -12.97 43.08
N ASP A 141 6.40 -13.42 42.45
CA ASP A 141 6.38 -14.59 41.57
C ASP A 141 6.28 -15.90 42.37
N LYS A 142 5.11 -16.56 42.31
CA LYS A 142 4.85 -17.84 42.98
C LYS A 142 5.44 -19.06 42.30
N ASN A 143 6.03 -18.93 41.11
CA ASN A 143 6.88 -19.98 40.54
C ASN A 143 8.21 -20.08 41.31
N ILE A 144 8.65 -18.98 41.94
CA ILE A 144 9.91 -18.88 42.70
C ILE A 144 9.64 -18.92 44.21
N HIS A 145 8.70 -18.11 44.69
CA HIS A 145 8.43 -17.87 46.11
C HIS A 145 7.05 -18.43 46.54
N VAL A 146 6.88 -19.76 46.35
CA VAL A 146 5.61 -20.51 46.50
C VAL A 146 4.80 -20.27 47.78
N SER A 147 5.44 -19.96 48.92
CA SER A 147 4.78 -19.83 50.22
C SER A 147 4.93 -18.44 50.87
N PHE A 148 5.39 -17.45 50.11
CA PHE A 148 5.64 -16.10 50.61
C PHE A 148 4.40 -15.19 50.51
N LEU A 149 4.06 -14.50 51.60
CA LEU A 149 3.15 -13.35 51.67
C LEU A 149 3.90 -12.16 52.28
N ARG A 150 3.35 -10.95 52.21
CA ARG A 150 3.92 -9.78 52.91
C ARG A 150 2.89 -8.73 53.34
N THR A 151 3.13 -8.12 54.50
CA THR A 151 2.31 -7.03 55.08
C THR A 151 2.71 -5.64 54.57
N VAL A 152 3.76 -5.56 53.76
CA VAL A 152 4.22 -4.36 53.04
C VAL A 152 4.04 -4.59 51.54
N PRO A 153 3.41 -3.68 50.78
CA PRO A 153 3.27 -3.83 49.33
C PRO A 153 4.59 -3.64 48.58
N PRO A 154 4.76 -4.27 47.40
CA PRO A 154 5.92 -4.03 46.55
C PRO A 154 5.96 -2.59 46.01
N TYR A 155 7.11 -2.20 45.45
CA TYR A 155 7.23 -0.92 44.73
C TYR A 155 6.29 -0.87 43.51
N SER A 156 5.99 -2.00 42.87
CA SER A 156 5.02 -2.07 41.77
C SER A 156 3.63 -1.52 42.10
N HIS A 157 3.15 -1.65 43.36
CA HIS A 157 1.85 -1.10 43.77
C HIS A 157 1.82 0.45 43.78
N GLN A 158 2.97 1.15 43.71
CA GLN A 158 3.00 2.61 43.57
C GLN A 158 2.46 3.09 42.21
N ALA A 159 2.45 2.23 41.18
CA ALA A 159 1.87 2.52 39.88
C ALA A 159 0.35 2.81 39.94
N ASP A 160 -0.39 2.17 40.86
CA ASP A 160 -1.84 2.39 40.99
C ASP A 160 -2.12 3.81 41.50
N VAL A 161 -1.30 4.29 42.45
CA VAL A 161 -1.39 5.68 42.96
C VAL A 161 -1.02 6.69 41.88
N TRP A 162 -0.02 6.41 41.03
CA TRP A 162 0.28 7.26 39.88
C TRP A 162 -0.91 7.37 38.92
N VAL A 163 -1.62 6.28 38.60
CA VAL A 163 -2.79 6.35 37.71
C VAL A 163 -3.90 7.23 38.29
N ASP A 164 -4.21 7.09 39.58
CA ASP A 164 -5.25 7.93 40.22
C ASP A 164 -4.84 9.41 40.32
N VAL A 165 -3.55 9.70 40.56
CA VAL A 165 -3.00 11.08 40.56
C VAL A 165 -3.05 11.71 39.15
N LEU A 166 -2.74 10.94 38.10
CA LEU A 166 -2.79 11.41 36.71
C LEU A 166 -4.23 11.63 36.24
N LYS A 167 -5.17 10.73 36.61
CA LYS A 167 -6.62 10.90 36.42
C LYS A 167 -7.12 12.17 37.12
N HIS A 168 -6.69 12.44 38.36
CA HIS A 168 -7.07 13.63 39.11
C HIS A 168 -6.60 14.93 38.44
N PHE A 169 -5.32 15.00 38.04
CA PHE A 169 -4.76 16.20 37.39
C PHE A 169 -5.10 16.33 35.90
N ASN A 170 -5.77 15.33 35.30
CA ASN A 170 -6.12 15.24 33.88
C ASN A 170 -4.89 15.24 32.95
N TYR A 171 -3.81 14.55 33.34
CA TYR A 171 -2.59 14.38 32.55
C TYR A 171 -2.71 13.15 31.64
N MET A 172 -2.89 13.37 30.33
CA MET A 172 -3.27 12.32 29.36
C MET A 172 -2.09 11.63 28.66
N LYS A 173 -0.93 12.29 28.53
CA LYS A 173 0.32 11.69 28.02
C LYS A 173 1.40 11.74 29.10
N VAL A 174 2.14 10.64 29.28
CA VAL A 174 3.27 10.53 30.23
C VAL A 174 4.48 9.82 29.61
N ILE A 175 5.66 10.08 30.17
CA ILE A 175 6.90 9.40 29.83
C ILE A 175 7.36 8.60 31.05
N VAL A 176 7.73 7.33 30.87
CA VAL A 176 8.14 6.43 31.95
C VAL A 176 9.62 6.12 31.86
N ILE A 177 10.38 6.47 32.90
CA ILE A 177 11.81 6.18 33.05
C ILE A 177 11.95 5.10 34.12
N HIS A 178 12.56 3.96 33.78
CA HIS A 178 12.77 2.87 34.73
C HIS A 178 14.09 2.12 34.51
N SER A 179 14.64 1.56 35.59
CA SER A 179 15.76 0.62 35.52
C SER A 179 15.33 -0.73 34.91
N SER A 180 16.29 -1.44 34.32
CA SER A 180 16.12 -2.75 33.66
C SER A 180 16.03 -3.95 34.62
N ASP A 181 15.74 -3.69 35.89
CA ASP A 181 15.62 -4.70 36.95
C ASP A 181 14.22 -5.37 36.97
N THR A 182 13.91 -6.12 38.02
CA THR A 182 12.59 -6.76 38.20
C THR A 182 11.49 -5.76 38.51
N ASP A 183 11.81 -4.68 39.20
CA ASP A 183 10.86 -3.77 39.82
C ASP A 183 10.44 -2.65 38.87
N GLY A 184 11.38 -2.07 38.11
CA GLY A 184 11.06 -1.12 37.03
C GLY A 184 10.13 -1.71 35.98
N ARG A 185 10.37 -2.97 35.60
CA ARG A 185 9.49 -3.71 34.66
C ARG A 185 8.16 -4.13 35.29
N ALA A 186 8.12 -4.47 36.58
CA ALA A 186 6.87 -4.74 37.28
C ALA A 186 6.02 -3.47 37.47
N ILE A 187 6.64 -2.32 37.75
CA ILE A 187 6.01 -1.00 37.81
C ILE A 187 5.42 -0.64 36.44
N LEU A 188 6.20 -0.75 35.35
CA LEU A 188 5.71 -0.47 34.00
C LEU A 188 4.55 -1.39 33.61
N GLY A 189 4.70 -2.71 33.80
CA GLY A 189 3.66 -3.68 33.45
C GLY A 189 2.36 -3.46 34.23
N ARG A 190 2.45 -3.13 35.54
CA ARG A 190 1.28 -2.78 36.34
C ARG A 190 0.68 -1.44 35.91
N PHE A 191 1.50 -0.40 35.71
CA PHE A 191 1.03 0.91 35.24
C PHE A 191 0.28 0.79 33.91
N GLN A 192 0.80 0.02 32.95
CA GLN A 192 0.12 -0.24 31.68
C GLN A 192 -1.19 -1.02 31.89
N THR A 193 -1.23 -1.99 32.81
CA THR A 193 -2.45 -2.74 33.12
C THR A 193 -3.52 -1.84 33.77
N THR A 194 -3.16 -1.06 34.79
CA THR A 194 -4.07 -0.18 35.54
C THR A 194 -4.54 1.01 34.68
N SER A 195 -3.69 1.58 33.82
CA SER A 195 -4.07 2.68 32.88
C SER A 195 -4.87 2.21 31.65
N GLN A 196 -4.78 0.93 31.27
CA GLN A 196 -5.59 0.36 30.18
C GLN A 196 -6.85 -0.35 30.66
N SER A 197 -6.98 -0.61 31.97
CA SER A 197 -8.18 -1.20 32.56
C SER A 197 -9.42 -0.32 32.29
N ILE A 198 -10.53 -0.97 31.94
CA ILE A 198 -11.73 -0.30 31.42
C ILE A 198 -12.60 0.16 32.59
N ASP A 199 -12.26 1.30 33.18
CA ASP A 199 -13.26 2.18 33.79
C ASP A 199 -14.17 2.75 32.69
N GLU A 200 -15.40 3.14 33.04
CA GLU A 200 -16.43 3.51 32.06
C GLU A 200 -16.22 4.91 31.41
N ASP A 201 -15.29 5.71 31.93
CA ASP A 201 -14.92 7.05 31.43
C ASP A 201 -13.92 6.97 30.25
N VAL A 202 -14.43 6.76 29.03
CA VAL A 202 -13.64 6.71 27.78
C VAL A 202 -12.72 7.93 27.59
N ASP A 203 -13.15 9.11 28.07
CA ASP A 203 -12.49 10.40 27.84
C ASP A 203 -11.24 10.64 28.72
N ARG A 204 -10.90 9.74 29.65
CA ARG A 204 -9.82 9.93 30.65
C ARG A 204 -8.74 8.84 30.66
N LYS A 205 -8.49 8.23 29.50
CA LYS A 205 -7.39 7.27 29.35
C LYS A 205 -6.01 7.94 29.35
N VAL A 206 -5.16 7.57 30.30
CA VAL A 206 -3.73 7.93 30.32
C VAL A 206 -2.97 7.03 29.34
N VAL A 207 -2.10 7.63 28.53
CA VAL A 207 -1.27 6.95 27.52
C VAL A 207 0.21 7.20 27.81
N VAL A 208 1.03 6.15 27.71
CA VAL A 208 2.49 6.30 27.72
C VAL A 208 2.95 6.69 26.32
N GLU A 209 3.63 7.83 26.20
CA GLU A 209 4.22 8.31 24.95
C GLU A 209 5.56 7.61 24.70
N GLN A 210 6.46 7.61 25.67
CA GLN A 210 7.77 6.97 25.57
C GLN A 210 8.11 6.19 26.85
N VAL A 211 8.81 5.06 26.69
CA VAL A 211 9.39 4.25 27.77
C VAL A 211 10.92 4.28 27.61
N ILE A 212 11.63 4.62 28.68
CA ILE A 212 13.10 4.66 28.70
C ILE A 212 13.60 3.69 29.76
N GLU A 213 14.06 2.53 29.30
CA GLU A 213 14.77 1.54 30.11
C GLU A 213 16.26 1.92 30.24
N PHE A 214 16.85 1.73 31.42
CA PHE A 214 18.28 1.96 31.66
C PHE A 214 18.90 0.89 32.56
N GLU A 215 20.20 0.62 32.38
CA GLU A 215 20.93 -0.33 33.24
C GLU A 215 21.38 0.37 34.54
N PRO A 216 21.17 -0.24 35.74
CA PRO A 216 21.58 0.35 37.01
C PRO A 216 23.09 0.59 37.11
N GLY A 217 23.49 1.67 37.78
CA GLY A 217 24.90 2.08 37.89
C GLY A 217 25.31 3.06 36.79
N LEU A 218 24.50 4.09 36.55
CA LEU A 218 24.77 5.11 35.52
C LEU A 218 25.97 6.01 35.88
N ASP A 219 26.75 6.42 34.87
CA ASP A 219 27.67 7.58 34.99
C ASP A 219 27.01 8.88 34.49
N SER A 220 26.20 8.77 33.43
CA SER A 220 25.48 9.87 32.77
C SER A 220 24.21 9.39 32.08
N PHE A 221 23.25 10.30 31.90
CA PHE A 221 21.94 10.05 31.30
C PHE A 221 21.55 11.12 30.26
N SER A 222 22.48 12.00 29.88
CA SER A 222 22.27 13.16 28.99
C SER A 222 21.60 12.83 27.67
N ASP A 223 22.05 11.77 27.01
CA ASP A 223 21.72 11.55 25.59
C ASP A 223 20.28 11.06 25.45
N LYS A 224 19.86 10.17 26.35
CA LYS A 224 18.47 9.76 26.53
C LYS A 224 17.58 10.94 26.91
N LEU A 225 18.03 11.85 27.78
CA LEU A 225 17.28 13.06 28.11
C LEU A 225 17.17 14.05 26.93
N ILE A 226 18.12 14.10 26.00
CA ILE A 226 18.05 14.93 24.79
C ILE A 226 16.99 14.40 23.82
N GLU A 227 16.95 13.08 23.61
CA GLU A 227 15.89 12.40 22.84
C GLU A 227 14.51 12.69 23.46
N VAL A 228 14.36 12.40 24.76
CA VAL A 228 13.14 12.60 25.56
C VAL A 228 12.68 14.06 25.62
N LYS A 229 13.59 15.04 25.52
CA LYS A 229 13.25 16.46 25.49
C LYS A 229 12.48 16.86 24.22
N SER A 230 12.61 16.10 23.12
CA SER A 230 11.87 16.33 21.88
C SER A 230 10.41 15.87 21.92
N ALA A 231 10.07 14.95 22.83
CA ALA A 231 8.70 14.44 23.01
C ALA A 231 7.70 15.53 23.44
N GLN A 232 6.42 15.28 23.22
CA GLN A 232 5.30 16.19 23.50
C GLN A 232 4.99 16.24 25.00
N ALA A 233 4.98 15.09 25.68
CA ALA A 233 4.78 15.02 27.12
C ALA A 233 5.87 15.76 27.92
N ARG A 234 5.43 16.33 29.04
CA ARG A 234 6.26 16.99 30.06
C ARG A 234 6.02 16.42 31.47
N VAL A 235 5.28 15.32 31.56
CA VAL A 235 5.06 14.54 32.80
C VAL A 235 5.92 13.28 32.76
N PHE A 236 6.82 13.17 33.73
CA PHE A 236 7.79 12.10 33.90
C PHE A 236 7.43 11.25 35.11
N LEU A 237 7.28 9.94 34.90
CA LEU A 237 7.17 8.95 35.96
C LEU A 237 8.52 8.24 36.07
N MET A 238 9.19 8.31 37.23
CA MET A 238 10.53 7.73 37.42
C MET A 238 10.56 6.66 38.51
N TYR A 239 11.06 5.48 38.15
CA TYR A 239 11.59 4.49 39.08
C TYR A 239 13.11 4.40 38.89
N ALA A 240 13.86 4.62 39.96
CA ALA A 240 15.32 4.54 39.96
C ALA A 240 15.83 4.21 41.37
N SER A 241 17.01 3.60 41.45
CA SER A 241 17.74 3.51 42.73
C SER A 241 18.09 4.92 43.23
N LYS A 242 18.35 5.08 44.54
CA LYS A 242 18.76 6.37 45.10
C LYS A 242 19.99 6.94 44.38
N THR A 243 20.98 6.10 44.08
CA THR A 243 22.21 6.54 43.39
C THR A 243 21.94 6.94 41.94
N ASP A 244 21.19 6.15 41.18
CA ASP A 244 20.88 6.48 39.78
C ASP A 244 19.99 7.74 39.68
N ALA A 245 19.07 7.93 40.63
CA ALA A 245 18.25 9.14 40.72
C ALA A 245 19.11 10.41 40.91
N GLU A 246 20.17 10.36 41.70
CA GLU A 246 21.08 11.50 41.89
C GLU A 246 21.80 11.89 40.58
N ILE A 247 22.15 10.92 39.73
CA ILE A 247 22.70 11.15 38.38
C ILE A 247 21.64 11.69 37.42
N ILE A 248 20.43 11.13 37.41
CA ILE A 248 19.35 11.57 36.52
C ILE A 248 18.93 13.02 36.85
N PHE A 249 18.77 13.39 38.13
CA PHE A 249 18.42 14.77 38.52
C PHE A 249 19.52 15.79 38.21
N ARG A 250 20.80 15.39 38.29
CA ARG A 250 21.96 16.21 37.88
C ARG A 250 21.86 16.56 36.39
N ASP A 251 21.67 15.54 35.54
CA ASP A 251 21.69 15.70 34.09
C ASP A 251 20.38 16.35 33.56
N ALA A 252 19.23 16.05 34.18
CA ALA A 252 17.97 16.72 33.90
C ALA A 252 18.02 18.22 34.26
N THR A 253 18.70 18.58 35.35
CA THR A 253 18.90 19.99 35.72
C THR A 253 19.83 20.70 34.74
N TYR A 254 20.92 20.06 34.30
CA TYR A 254 21.80 20.59 33.24
C TYR A 254 21.04 20.86 31.92
N LEU A 255 20.07 20.01 31.57
CA LEU A 255 19.23 20.16 30.39
C LEU A 255 18.00 21.09 30.61
N ASN A 256 17.88 21.73 31.78
CA ASN A 256 16.75 22.59 32.19
C ASN A 256 15.38 21.86 32.26
N MET A 257 15.34 20.54 32.42
CA MET A 257 14.12 19.72 32.54
C MET A 257 13.51 19.73 33.96
N THR A 258 14.06 20.52 34.87
CA THR A 258 13.54 20.81 36.22
C THR A 258 12.95 22.23 36.33
N THR A 259 12.66 22.87 35.19
CA THR A 259 12.09 24.23 35.09
C THR A 259 10.55 24.23 34.98
N THR A 260 9.95 25.42 34.96
CA THR A 260 8.49 25.60 34.83
C THR A 260 7.91 24.87 33.61
N GLY A 261 6.85 24.10 33.81
CA GLY A 261 6.18 23.33 32.75
C GLY A 261 6.51 21.83 32.76
N TYR A 262 7.60 21.43 33.42
CA TYR A 262 7.93 20.04 33.66
C TYR A 262 7.27 19.53 34.96
N VAL A 263 6.87 18.26 34.96
CA VAL A 263 6.34 17.53 36.12
C VAL A 263 7.09 16.23 36.26
N TRP A 264 7.60 15.94 37.46
CA TRP A 264 8.27 14.68 37.78
C TRP A 264 7.56 14.07 38.99
N MET A 265 7.11 12.83 38.83
CA MET A 265 6.52 12.00 39.88
C MET A 265 7.40 10.77 40.07
N VAL A 266 7.83 10.50 41.30
CA VAL A 266 8.86 9.49 41.57
C VAL A 266 8.45 8.48 42.63
N THR A 267 9.08 7.31 42.59
CA THR A 267 8.96 6.30 43.65
C THR A 267 9.76 6.70 44.90
N GLU A 268 9.45 6.02 46.01
CA GLU A 268 9.98 6.34 47.34
C GLU A 268 11.52 6.32 47.43
N GLN A 269 12.17 5.43 46.66
CA GLN A 269 13.64 5.31 46.62
C GLN A 269 14.32 6.53 45.97
N ALA A 270 13.72 7.06 44.90
CA ALA A 270 14.23 8.22 44.18
C ALA A 270 13.89 9.55 44.90
N LEU A 271 12.86 9.56 45.75
CA LEU A 271 12.51 10.70 46.59
C LEU A 271 13.59 11.00 47.66
N ASP A 272 14.27 9.97 48.19
CA ASP A 272 15.33 10.14 49.20
C ASP A 272 16.71 10.51 48.60
N ALA A 273 16.79 10.90 47.32
CA ALA A 273 18.01 11.37 46.66
C ALA A 273 18.48 12.75 47.19
N ALA A 274 19.78 12.91 47.40
CA ALA A 274 20.34 14.11 48.06
C ALA A 274 20.22 15.43 47.25
N ASN A 275 19.90 15.35 45.96
CA ASN A 275 19.75 16.49 45.04
C ASN A 275 18.35 16.58 44.41
N ALA A 276 17.33 15.98 45.04
CA ALA A 276 15.95 16.04 44.58
C ALA A 276 15.48 17.50 44.33
N PRO A 277 14.94 17.84 43.14
CA PRO A 277 14.59 19.21 42.79
C PRO A 277 13.36 19.74 43.55
N GLU A 278 13.32 21.06 43.75
CA GLU A 278 12.19 21.74 44.40
C GLU A 278 10.93 21.68 43.50
N GLY A 279 9.82 21.19 44.06
CA GLY A 279 8.59 20.90 43.32
C GLY A 279 8.51 19.48 42.74
N LEU A 280 9.42 18.58 43.14
CA LEU A 280 9.32 17.14 42.88
C LEU A 280 8.15 16.53 43.66
N LEU A 281 7.32 15.70 43.01
CA LEU A 281 6.30 14.89 43.67
C LEU A 281 6.82 13.46 43.86
N GLY A 282 6.62 12.90 45.05
CA GLY A 282 7.01 11.52 45.37
C GLY A 282 5.98 10.82 46.25
N LEU A 283 6.07 9.49 46.29
CA LEU A 283 5.20 8.64 47.11
C LEU A 283 5.97 8.08 48.30
N ARG A 284 5.39 8.14 49.50
CA ARG A 284 5.91 7.45 50.70
C ARG A 284 4.84 6.56 51.32
N LEU A 285 5.18 5.29 51.55
CA LEU A 285 4.27 4.33 52.17
C LEU A 285 4.09 4.64 53.67
N VAL A 286 2.84 4.69 54.14
CA VAL A 286 2.53 4.92 55.57
C VAL A 286 2.97 3.70 56.39
N ASN A 287 3.63 3.92 57.53
CA ASN A 287 4.21 2.88 58.40
C ASN A 287 5.26 1.96 57.74
N ALA A 288 5.90 2.35 56.62
CA ALA A 288 6.89 1.53 55.92
C ALA A 288 8.02 0.98 56.80
N THR A 289 8.53 1.79 57.73
CA THR A 289 9.66 1.47 58.62
C THR A 289 9.25 0.92 59.99
N ASN A 290 7.95 0.77 60.26
CA ASN A 290 7.42 0.42 61.58
C ASN A 290 7.28 -1.11 61.73
N GLU A 291 8.42 -1.82 61.87
CA GLU A 291 8.44 -3.28 62.03
C GLU A 291 7.47 -3.79 63.09
N HIS A 292 7.37 -3.10 64.24
CA HIS A 292 6.49 -3.51 65.35
C HIS A 292 5.01 -3.60 64.93
N ALA A 293 4.51 -2.63 64.16
CA ALA A 293 3.14 -2.66 63.66
C ALA A 293 2.92 -3.81 62.65
N HIS A 294 3.88 -4.06 61.75
CA HIS A 294 3.81 -5.16 60.80
C HIS A 294 3.93 -6.55 61.46
N ILE A 295 4.75 -6.69 62.51
CA ILE A 295 4.84 -7.90 63.35
C ILE A 295 3.48 -8.19 63.99
N GLN A 296 2.85 -7.17 64.59
CA GLN A 296 1.55 -7.30 65.25
C GLN A 296 0.46 -7.76 64.29
N ASP A 297 0.36 -7.13 63.11
CA ASP A 297 -0.64 -7.51 62.11
C ASP A 297 -0.36 -8.91 61.51
N SER A 298 0.90 -9.26 61.25
CA SER A 298 1.28 -10.60 60.76
C SER A 298 0.84 -11.71 61.72
N ILE A 299 1.04 -11.50 63.02
CA ILE A 299 0.65 -12.46 64.06
C ILE A 299 -0.87 -12.58 64.17
N TYR A 300 -1.64 -11.49 64.02
CA TYR A 300 -3.10 -11.53 64.08
C TYR A 300 -3.76 -12.10 62.82
N VAL A 301 -3.15 -11.90 61.64
CA VAL A 301 -3.51 -12.58 60.38
C VAL A 301 -3.30 -14.10 60.55
N LEU A 302 -2.11 -14.53 60.97
CA LEU A 302 -1.77 -15.94 61.16
C LEU A 302 -2.67 -16.63 62.21
N ALA A 303 -2.91 -15.97 63.36
CA ALA A 303 -3.79 -16.50 64.39
C ALA A 303 -5.24 -16.66 63.90
N SER A 304 -5.74 -15.72 63.10
CA SER A 304 -7.08 -15.83 62.50
C SER A 304 -7.17 -16.97 61.49
N ALA A 305 -6.15 -17.15 60.65
CA ALA A 305 -6.07 -18.26 59.70
C ALA A 305 -6.06 -19.63 60.41
N ILE A 306 -5.25 -19.79 61.46
CA ILE A 306 -5.17 -21.03 62.25
C ILE A 306 -6.47 -21.27 63.02
N ARG A 307 -7.10 -20.23 63.60
CA ARG A 307 -8.42 -20.31 64.24
C ARG A 307 -9.46 -20.90 63.30
N ASP A 308 -9.53 -20.41 62.07
CA ASP A 308 -10.55 -20.80 61.10
C ASP A 308 -10.27 -22.23 60.57
N MET A 309 -9.02 -22.52 60.17
CA MET A 309 -8.58 -23.85 59.74
C MET A 309 -8.81 -24.93 60.81
N ASN A 310 -8.64 -24.60 62.10
CA ASN A 310 -8.91 -25.50 63.23
C ASN A 310 -10.41 -25.85 63.41
N THR A 311 -11.32 -25.16 62.71
CA THR A 311 -12.76 -25.51 62.68
C THR A 311 -13.17 -26.36 61.49
N SER A 312 -12.42 -26.32 60.39
CA SER A 312 -12.75 -26.99 59.12
C SER A 312 -11.95 -28.27 58.86
N GLU A 313 -10.68 -28.33 59.30
CA GLU A 313 -9.71 -29.30 58.79
C GLU A 313 -8.86 -29.96 59.89
N GLU A 314 -8.20 -31.07 59.52
CA GLU A 314 -7.27 -31.80 60.39
C GLU A 314 -5.83 -31.30 60.19
N ILE A 315 -5.20 -30.84 61.26
CA ILE A 315 -3.92 -30.12 61.21
C ILE A 315 -2.78 -31.07 61.56
N HIS A 316 -2.09 -31.59 60.53
CA HIS A 316 -0.85 -32.34 60.72
C HIS A 316 0.33 -31.41 61.04
N ALA A 317 1.20 -31.82 61.97
CA ALA A 317 2.40 -31.08 62.36
C ALA A 317 3.42 -30.96 61.20
N PRO A 318 4.20 -29.86 61.13
CA PRO A 318 5.26 -29.68 60.14
C PRO A 318 6.48 -30.60 60.39
N PRO A 319 7.41 -30.70 59.41
CA PRO A 319 8.64 -31.49 59.53
C PRO A 319 9.48 -31.13 60.77
N SER A 320 10.22 -32.12 61.30
CA SER A 320 11.09 -32.00 62.49
C SER A 320 12.56 -31.76 62.18
N ASP A 321 12.96 -31.85 60.92
CA ASP A 321 14.36 -31.99 60.51
C ASP A 321 14.46 -31.78 59.00
N CYS A 322 15.57 -31.21 58.53
CA CYS A 322 15.80 -30.98 57.11
C CYS A 322 16.50 -32.16 56.42
N ASP A 323 17.14 -33.04 57.19
CA ASP A 323 18.09 -34.04 56.69
C ASP A 323 17.40 -35.25 56.03
N ASN A 324 16.15 -35.55 56.38
CA ASN A 324 15.48 -36.81 56.03
C ASN A 324 14.09 -36.63 55.37
N SER A 325 13.62 -35.39 55.21
CA SER A 325 12.22 -35.05 54.96
C SER A 325 11.92 -34.67 53.49
N GLY A 326 12.00 -35.65 52.57
CA GLY A 326 11.58 -35.46 51.17
C GLY A 326 10.07 -35.28 50.93
N SER A 327 9.29 -34.98 51.96
CA SER A 327 7.82 -34.98 51.97
C SER A 327 7.22 -33.58 52.09
N ILE A 328 6.52 -33.14 51.03
CA ILE A 328 5.76 -31.88 51.01
C ILE A 328 4.70 -31.86 52.13
N TRP A 329 4.71 -30.82 52.97
CA TRP A 329 3.75 -30.63 54.05
C TRP A 329 2.45 -30.00 53.53
N LYS A 330 1.47 -30.85 53.21
CA LYS A 330 0.17 -30.43 52.62
C LYS A 330 -0.59 -29.42 53.48
N THR A 331 -0.52 -29.52 54.81
CA THR A 331 -1.15 -28.56 55.73
C THR A 331 -0.54 -27.16 55.61
N GLY A 332 0.73 -27.02 55.18
CA GLY A 332 1.36 -25.73 54.91
C GLY A 332 0.77 -25.03 53.69
N GLN A 333 0.47 -25.78 52.63
CA GLN A 333 -0.23 -25.27 51.44
C GLN A 333 -1.64 -24.79 51.78
N LEU A 334 -2.37 -25.56 52.60
CA LEU A 334 -3.70 -25.18 53.10
C LEU A 334 -3.62 -23.92 53.99
N LEU A 335 -2.69 -23.89 54.95
CA LEU A 335 -2.47 -22.73 55.83
C LEU A 335 -2.08 -21.48 55.04
N PHE A 336 -1.28 -21.58 53.97
CA PHE A 336 -1.00 -20.47 53.07
C PHE A 336 -2.30 -19.91 52.46
N ASP A 337 -3.17 -20.78 51.95
CA ASP A 337 -4.45 -20.39 51.36
C ASP A 337 -5.44 -19.80 52.38
N TYR A 338 -5.49 -20.32 53.62
CA TYR A 338 -6.27 -19.70 54.70
C TYR A 338 -5.70 -18.33 55.09
N THR A 339 -4.38 -18.19 55.14
CA THR A 339 -3.69 -16.93 55.49
C THR A 339 -3.95 -15.85 54.44
N ARG A 340 -3.85 -16.19 53.15
CA ARG A 340 -4.15 -15.32 52.01
C ARG A 340 -5.59 -14.79 52.01
N LYS A 341 -6.55 -15.59 52.51
CA LYS A 341 -7.98 -15.24 52.59
C LYS A 341 -8.36 -14.41 53.83
N GLN A 342 -7.47 -14.23 54.80
CA GLN A 342 -7.77 -13.39 55.97
C GLN A 342 -7.77 -11.90 55.61
N SER A 343 -8.64 -11.14 56.26
CA SER A 343 -8.67 -9.68 56.21
C SER A 343 -8.76 -9.10 57.62
N LEU A 344 -8.11 -7.96 57.83
CA LEU A 344 -8.01 -7.28 59.12
C LEU A 344 -8.44 -5.82 58.95
N GLU A 345 -9.71 -5.53 59.25
CA GLU A 345 -10.33 -4.21 59.10
C GLU A 345 -9.69 -3.09 59.95
N ASN A 346 -9.00 -3.47 61.03
CA ASN A 346 -8.45 -2.59 62.04
C ASN A 346 -7.09 -3.16 62.51
N GLY A 347 -6.11 -3.23 61.60
CA GLY A 347 -4.72 -3.53 61.91
C GLY A 347 -3.97 -2.32 62.48
N ALA A 348 -2.82 -2.56 63.09
CA ALA A 348 -1.90 -1.52 63.54
C ALA A 348 -1.34 -0.68 62.36
N THR A 349 -1.29 -1.28 61.17
CA THR A 349 -0.85 -0.65 59.92
C THR A 349 -2.00 -0.24 58.99
N GLY A 350 -3.24 -0.20 59.48
CA GLY A 350 -4.44 0.12 58.69
C GLY A 350 -5.22 -1.12 58.25
N HIS A 351 -5.81 -1.09 57.05
CA HIS A 351 -6.49 -2.25 56.48
C HIS A 351 -5.46 -3.26 55.92
N VAL A 352 -5.58 -4.54 56.26
CA VAL A 352 -4.71 -5.61 55.74
C VAL A 352 -5.56 -6.68 55.05
N ALA A 353 -5.27 -6.93 53.78
CA ALA A 353 -5.75 -8.06 52.99
C ALA A 353 -4.72 -8.36 51.89
N PHE A 354 -4.80 -9.52 51.25
CA PHE A 354 -3.84 -9.97 50.24
C PHE A 354 -4.51 -10.18 48.88
N ASP A 355 -3.74 -10.02 47.81
CA ASP A 355 -4.16 -10.42 46.46
C ASP A 355 -3.86 -11.91 46.19
N ASP A 356 -4.11 -12.35 44.94
CA ASP A 356 -3.79 -13.72 44.54
C ASP A 356 -2.29 -14.05 44.64
N HIS A 357 -1.41 -13.06 44.47
CA HIS A 357 0.04 -13.17 44.66
C HIS A 357 0.48 -12.99 46.13
N GLY A 358 -0.43 -13.01 47.11
CA GLY A 358 -0.07 -12.89 48.53
C GLY A 358 0.54 -11.53 48.90
N ASP A 359 0.44 -10.54 48.03
CA ASP A 359 0.92 -9.17 48.23
C ASP A 359 -0.19 -8.32 48.84
N ARG A 360 0.17 -7.39 49.72
CA ARG A 360 -0.82 -6.56 50.42
C ARG A 360 -1.56 -5.61 49.47
N VAL A 361 -2.90 -5.69 49.51
CA VAL A 361 -3.81 -4.70 48.93
C VAL A 361 -4.26 -3.68 49.97
N HIS A 362 -4.76 -2.54 49.50
CA HIS A 362 -5.30 -1.45 50.32
C HIS A 362 -4.29 -0.85 51.33
N ALA A 363 -3.02 -0.80 50.95
CA ALA A 363 -1.99 -0.08 51.68
C ALA A 363 -2.12 1.45 51.48
N GLU A 364 -1.79 2.22 52.51
CA GLU A 364 -1.96 3.68 52.53
C GLU A 364 -0.65 4.40 52.19
N TYR A 365 -0.72 5.46 51.38
CA TYR A 365 0.45 6.25 50.96
C TYR A 365 0.22 7.74 51.22
N ASP A 366 1.26 8.44 51.71
CA ASP A 366 1.30 9.90 51.73
C ASP A 366 1.92 10.41 50.41
N MET A 367 1.26 11.38 49.77
CA MET A 367 1.81 12.15 48.65
C MET A 367 2.75 13.21 49.22
N VAL A 368 4.03 13.18 48.84
CA VAL A 368 5.07 14.08 49.33
C VAL A 368 5.49 15.06 48.23
N ASN A 369 5.72 16.31 48.60
CA ASN A 369 6.33 17.34 47.75
C ASN A 369 7.64 17.83 48.38
N VAL A 370 8.71 17.92 47.57
CA VAL A 370 10.02 18.42 47.99
C VAL A 370 10.05 19.95 47.93
N ARG A 371 10.18 20.59 49.09
CA ARG A 371 10.31 22.05 49.23
C ARG A 371 11.78 22.48 49.27
N ALA A 372 12.01 23.79 49.29
CA ALA A 372 13.33 24.38 49.46
C ALA A 372 14.11 23.73 50.62
N GLN A 373 15.43 23.60 50.46
CA GLN A 373 16.34 22.89 51.38
C GLN A 373 16.11 21.37 51.50
N GLY A 374 15.24 20.76 50.68
CA GLY A 374 14.97 19.31 50.72
C GLY A 374 13.97 18.92 51.82
N GLU A 375 13.11 19.83 52.27
CA GLU A 375 12.05 19.50 53.22
C GLU A 375 10.94 18.68 52.53
N HIS A 376 10.65 17.48 53.05
CA HIS A 376 9.62 16.58 52.54
C HIS A 376 8.27 16.87 53.23
N VAL A 377 7.32 17.47 52.51
CA VAL A 377 6.00 17.82 53.07
C VAL A 377 4.88 16.99 52.45
N ALA A 378 4.04 16.38 53.29
CA ALA A 378 2.87 15.62 52.85
C ALA A 378 1.75 16.56 52.35
N VAL A 379 1.48 16.53 51.04
CA VAL A 379 0.48 17.36 50.33
C VAL A 379 -0.83 16.61 50.01
N GLY A 380 -0.90 15.32 50.30
CA GLY A 380 -2.12 14.52 50.11
C GLY A 380 -1.99 13.10 50.66
N LYS A 381 -3.08 12.35 50.61
CA LYS A 381 -3.19 10.99 51.15
C LYS A 381 -3.94 10.06 50.21
N TYR A 382 -3.47 8.83 50.11
CA TYR A 382 -4.13 7.72 49.43
C TYR A 382 -4.48 6.66 50.47
N PHE A 383 -5.77 6.48 50.78
CA PHE A 383 -6.22 5.68 51.93
C PHE A 383 -7.45 4.83 51.61
N TYR A 384 -7.75 3.85 52.47
CA TYR A 384 -8.88 2.95 52.26
C TYR A 384 -10.18 3.50 52.85
N SER A 385 -11.12 3.88 51.97
CA SER A 385 -12.43 4.39 52.36
C SER A 385 -13.39 3.26 52.72
N LYS A 386 -13.62 3.07 54.03
CA LYS A 386 -14.52 2.02 54.57
C LYS A 386 -15.97 2.15 54.06
N GLU A 387 -16.44 3.36 53.76
CA GLU A 387 -17.79 3.60 53.23
C GLU A 387 -17.98 3.06 51.81
N THR A 388 -16.95 3.17 50.96
CA THR A 388 -17.02 2.80 49.54
C THR A 388 -16.27 1.51 49.21
N GLN A 389 -15.62 0.88 50.20
CA GLN A 389 -14.82 -0.34 50.06
C GLN A 389 -13.75 -0.24 48.94
N LYS A 390 -13.23 0.98 48.72
CA LYS A 390 -12.28 1.34 47.66
C LYS A 390 -11.23 2.30 48.22
N MET A 391 -10.07 2.35 47.58
CA MET A 391 -9.10 3.42 47.82
C MET A 391 -9.68 4.78 47.40
N ARG A 392 -9.23 5.85 48.05
CA ARG A 392 -9.50 7.24 47.67
C ARG A 392 -8.22 8.07 47.78
N LEU A 393 -8.10 9.03 46.87
CA LEU A 393 -7.05 10.04 46.84
C LEU A 393 -7.62 11.38 47.34
N GLU A 394 -7.00 11.98 48.35
CA GLU A 394 -7.27 13.34 48.81
C GLU A 394 -6.01 14.20 48.62
N LEU A 395 -6.11 15.26 47.82
CA LEU A 395 -5.01 16.16 47.48
C LEU A 395 -5.29 17.59 47.95
N LYS A 396 -4.29 18.22 48.57
CA LYS A 396 -4.33 19.64 48.92
C LYS A 396 -3.64 20.47 47.83
N GLU A 397 -4.32 20.72 46.72
CA GLU A 397 -3.72 21.42 45.55
C GLU A 397 -3.05 22.76 45.93
N ASN A 398 -3.64 23.52 46.87
CA ASN A 398 -3.10 24.79 47.37
C ASN A 398 -1.77 24.68 48.13
N GLU A 399 -1.35 23.49 48.58
CA GLU A 399 -0.07 23.26 49.28
C GLU A 399 1.03 22.71 48.35
N ILE A 400 0.71 22.48 47.06
CA ILE A 400 1.62 21.96 46.04
C ILE A 400 2.38 23.11 45.36
N ILE A 401 3.71 23.07 45.50
CA ILE A 401 4.64 23.85 44.68
C ILE A 401 5.06 22.97 43.49
N TRP A 402 5.06 23.52 42.29
CA TRP A 402 5.54 22.86 41.06
C TRP A 402 6.94 23.37 40.69
N MET A 403 7.64 22.63 39.84
CA MET A 403 8.99 22.96 39.38
C MET A 403 9.09 24.38 38.78
N GLY A 404 10.27 24.99 38.98
CA GLY A 404 10.47 26.42 38.73
C GLY A 404 9.76 27.34 39.74
N ARG A 405 9.33 26.82 40.90
CA ARG A 405 8.63 27.54 41.98
C ARG A 405 7.28 28.15 41.57
N SER A 406 6.54 27.48 40.68
CA SER A 406 5.17 27.90 40.36
C SER A 406 4.16 27.31 41.34
N SER A 407 3.14 28.09 41.70
CA SER A 407 1.94 27.57 42.40
C SER A 407 0.82 27.15 41.43
N SER A 408 0.96 27.39 40.12
CA SER A 408 -0.01 26.97 39.11
C SER A 408 0.33 25.57 38.58
N LYS A 409 -0.65 24.67 38.55
CA LYS A 409 -0.54 23.38 37.84
C LYS A 409 -0.12 23.63 36.37
N PRO A 410 0.94 23.01 35.84
CA PRO A 410 1.24 23.07 34.42
C PRO A 410 0.27 22.18 33.60
N GLU A 411 0.23 22.34 32.28
CA GLU A 411 -0.60 21.49 31.41
C GLU A 411 -0.02 20.08 31.21
N GLY A 412 1.28 19.89 31.43
CA GLY A 412 1.94 18.58 31.33
C GLY A 412 2.24 18.10 29.91
N PHE A 413 1.91 18.88 28.88
CA PHE A 413 2.30 18.63 27.48
C PHE A 413 2.73 19.91 26.78
N MET A 414 3.46 19.77 25.68
CA MET A 414 3.94 20.85 24.82
C MET A 414 3.76 20.44 23.37
N ILE A 415 2.94 21.17 22.62
CA ILE A 415 2.75 20.92 21.18
C ILE A 415 3.90 21.61 20.41
N PRO A 416 4.71 20.90 19.61
CA PRO A 416 5.78 21.52 18.83
C PRO A 416 5.21 22.36 17.68
N THR A 417 5.58 23.65 17.61
CA THR A 417 5.14 24.60 16.57
C THR A 417 6.01 24.56 15.29
N HIS A 418 6.97 23.63 15.24
CA HIS A 418 7.77 23.32 14.07
C HIS A 418 7.61 21.84 13.74
N LEU A 419 7.18 21.52 12.53
CA LEU A 419 6.85 20.15 12.10
C LEU A 419 7.75 19.69 10.97
N LYS A 420 8.19 18.44 11.03
CA LYS A 420 8.85 17.73 9.93
C LYS A 420 7.78 17.14 9.03
N VAL A 421 7.71 17.62 7.79
CA VAL A 421 6.73 17.20 6.79
C VAL A 421 7.40 16.35 5.71
N LEU A 422 6.83 15.20 5.39
CA LEU A 422 7.29 14.35 4.29
C LEU A 422 6.40 14.43 3.06
N THR A 423 7.02 14.27 1.90
CA THR A 423 6.37 14.20 0.59
C THR A 423 7.06 13.21 -0.36
N ILE A 424 6.46 12.97 -1.52
CA ILE A 424 6.93 12.08 -2.59
C ILE A 424 6.72 12.77 -3.95
N GLU A 425 7.58 12.52 -4.95
CA GLU A 425 7.34 13.00 -6.30
C GLU A 425 6.20 12.21 -6.96
N GLU A 426 5.06 12.86 -7.22
CA GLU A 426 3.95 12.32 -8.01
C GLU A 426 3.20 13.50 -8.63
N LYS A 427 3.26 13.63 -9.97
CA LYS A 427 2.70 14.77 -10.70
C LYS A 427 1.17 14.63 -10.82
N PRO A 428 0.34 15.70 -10.86
CA PRO A 428 0.68 17.11 -10.70
C PRO A 428 0.72 17.57 -9.23
N PHE A 429 0.64 16.63 -8.26
CA PHE A 429 0.58 16.96 -6.84
C PHE A 429 1.91 17.50 -6.31
N VAL A 430 3.02 16.91 -6.76
CA VAL A 430 4.39 17.27 -6.38
C VAL A 430 5.32 17.07 -7.58
N TYR A 431 5.98 18.16 -7.98
CA TYR A 431 7.09 18.18 -8.92
C TYR A 431 8.36 18.44 -8.13
N ALA A 432 9.35 17.55 -8.24
CA ALA A 432 10.69 17.75 -7.69
C ALA A 432 11.64 18.25 -8.79
N ARG A 433 12.45 19.26 -8.49
CA ARG A 433 13.54 19.76 -9.35
C ARG A 433 14.84 19.69 -8.57
N ARG A 434 15.80 18.86 -9.00
CA ARG A 434 17.14 18.83 -8.39
C ARG A 434 17.82 20.19 -8.58
N VAL A 435 18.58 20.60 -7.56
CA VAL A 435 19.36 21.84 -7.50
C VAL A 435 20.67 21.55 -6.78
N ASP A 436 21.77 22.21 -7.17
CA ASP A 436 23.10 21.95 -6.57
C ASP A 436 23.51 22.99 -5.49
N ASP A 437 22.79 24.13 -5.35
CA ASP A 437 22.98 25.17 -4.30
C ASP A 437 21.64 25.60 -3.64
N GLU A 438 21.62 25.85 -2.31
CA GLU A 438 20.39 26.16 -1.54
C GLU A 438 19.59 27.39 -2.02
N LEU A 439 20.24 28.38 -2.65
CA LEU A 439 19.64 29.69 -2.97
C LEU A 439 18.89 29.74 -4.32
N GLU A 440 18.81 28.62 -5.08
CA GLU A 440 18.17 28.60 -6.41
C GLU A 440 16.69 28.12 -6.44
N CYS A 441 16.02 27.94 -5.30
CA CYS A 441 14.56 27.74 -5.30
C CYS A 441 13.82 29.04 -5.61
N THR A 442 12.80 28.97 -6.47
CA THR A 442 11.93 30.13 -6.76
C THR A 442 10.91 30.35 -5.63
N VAL A 443 10.30 31.54 -5.55
CA VAL A 443 9.37 31.94 -4.47
C VAL A 443 8.11 31.04 -4.37
N GLU A 444 7.74 30.37 -5.46
CA GLU A 444 6.63 29.39 -5.48
C GLU A 444 7.06 27.98 -5.07
N GLU A 445 8.36 27.68 -5.07
CA GLU A 445 8.95 26.40 -4.68
C GLU A 445 9.33 26.38 -3.20
N VAL A 446 9.50 25.18 -2.65
CA VAL A 446 9.93 24.91 -1.26
C VAL A 446 11.12 23.96 -1.30
N LEU A 447 12.18 24.24 -0.53
CA LEU A 447 13.33 23.33 -0.42
C LEU A 447 12.89 21.98 0.21
N CYS A 448 13.30 20.88 -0.41
CA CYS A 448 12.97 19.51 -0.01
C CYS A 448 14.19 18.59 -0.19
N PRO A 449 15.14 18.54 0.77
CA PRO A 449 16.22 17.55 0.75
C PRO A 449 15.71 16.13 0.61
N HIS A 450 16.46 15.31 -0.13
CA HIS A 450 16.27 13.87 -0.26
C HIS A 450 17.42 13.13 0.41
N TYR A 451 17.11 12.51 1.55
CA TYR A 451 18.03 11.72 2.35
C TYR A 451 18.14 10.30 1.78
N ASN A 452 19.15 10.05 0.93
CA ASN A 452 19.44 8.70 0.45
C ASN A 452 20.27 7.95 1.49
N ALA A 453 19.72 6.88 2.08
CA ALA A 453 20.45 6.03 3.04
C ALA A 453 21.68 5.28 2.46
N SER A 454 21.96 5.43 1.17
CA SER A 454 23.08 4.79 0.45
C SER A 454 24.23 5.74 0.09
N ASP A 455 23.99 7.07 0.04
CA ASP A 455 24.98 8.09 -0.31
C ASP A 455 25.14 9.05 0.87
N GLU A 456 26.37 9.28 1.34
CA GLU A 456 26.66 10.18 2.49
C GLU A 456 26.46 11.69 2.18
N ALA A 457 25.78 12.04 1.08
CA ALA A 457 25.57 13.40 0.61
C ALA A 457 24.09 13.63 0.25
N ASP A 458 23.42 14.44 1.06
CA ASP A 458 22.04 14.86 0.85
C ASP A 458 21.87 15.52 -0.52
N GLN A 459 20.90 15.06 -1.31
CA GLN A 459 20.60 15.67 -2.61
C GLN A 459 19.50 16.72 -2.45
N LEU A 460 19.78 17.96 -2.84
CA LEU A 460 18.85 19.07 -2.71
C LEU A 460 17.87 19.11 -3.89
N TYR A 461 16.60 19.29 -3.57
CA TYR A 461 15.53 19.49 -4.53
C TYR A 461 14.68 20.70 -4.12
N CYS A 462 14.09 21.38 -5.10
CA CYS A 462 13.02 22.34 -4.92
C CYS A 462 11.69 21.67 -5.34
N CYS A 463 10.71 21.65 -4.44
CA CYS A 463 9.39 21.05 -4.62
C CYS A 463 8.32 22.11 -4.90
N LYS A 464 7.38 21.82 -5.81
CA LYS A 464 6.14 22.60 -6.03
C LYS A 464 4.98 21.72 -6.49
N GLY A 465 3.75 22.22 -6.45
CA GLY A 465 2.55 21.49 -6.88
C GLY A 465 1.39 21.66 -5.91
N PHE A 466 0.26 21.02 -6.21
CA PHE A 466 -0.98 21.06 -5.42
C PHE A 466 -0.73 20.84 -3.91
N CYS A 467 0.05 19.83 -3.55
CA CYS A 467 0.31 19.49 -2.15
C CYS A 467 1.21 20.53 -1.43
N MET A 468 2.08 21.22 -2.17
CA MET A 468 2.95 22.25 -1.62
C MET A 468 2.19 23.56 -1.38
N ASP A 469 1.25 23.91 -2.27
CA ASP A 469 0.33 25.03 -2.05
C ASP A 469 -0.63 24.72 -0.88
N LEU A 470 -1.18 23.50 -0.81
CA LEU A 470 -2.01 23.05 0.32
C LEU A 470 -1.27 23.13 1.66
N LEU A 471 -0.01 22.68 1.74
CA LEU A 471 0.84 22.82 2.92
C LEU A 471 1.06 24.29 3.30
N ARG A 472 1.28 25.17 2.31
CA ARG A 472 1.40 26.63 2.52
C ARG A 472 0.11 27.27 3.05
N TYR A 473 -1.07 26.77 2.65
CA TYR A 473 -2.35 27.20 3.21
C TYR A 473 -2.57 26.66 4.64
N LEU A 474 -2.30 25.37 4.90
CA LEU A 474 -2.40 24.77 6.24
C LEU A 474 -1.50 25.48 7.25
N SER A 475 -0.23 25.73 6.90
CA SER A 475 0.73 26.46 7.73
C SER A 475 0.24 27.86 8.09
N LYS A 476 -0.42 28.58 7.17
CA LYS A 476 -0.99 29.92 7.44
C LYS A 476 -2.28 29.89 8.26
N ALA A 477 -3.15 28.90 8.05
CA ALA A 477 -4.43 28.79 8.77
C ALA A 477 -4.22 28.34 10.22
N ILE A 478 -3.31 27.39 10.44
CA ILE A 478 -3.03 26.76 11.74
C ILE A 478 -1.83 27.43 12.45
N ASN A 479 -1.09 28.28 11.73
CA ASN A 479 0.04 29.09 12.21
C ASN A 479 1.24 28.28 12.73
N PHE A 480 1.54 27.15 12.08
CA PHE A 480 2.75 26.34 12.33
C PHE A 480 3.85 26.59 11.30
N THR A 481 5.10 26.39 11.71
CA THR A 481 6.27 26.36 10.82
C THR A 481 6.64 24.93 10.47
N TYR A 482 7.33 24.71 9.35
CA TYR A 482 7.69 23.37 8.93
C TYR A 482 9.05 23.30 8.22
N SER A 483 9.64 22.11 8.25
CA SER A 483 10.71 21.67 7.35
C SER A 483 10.16 20.55 6.46
N LEU A 484 10.55 20.50 5.20
CA LEU A 484 10.02 19.56 4.20
C LEU A 484 11.15 18.63 3.73
N ALA A 485 10.86 17.33 3.57
CA ALA A 485 11.80 16.39 2.96
C ALA A 485 11.10 15.38 2.05
N LEU A 486 11.86 14.82 1.10
CA LEU A 486 11.41 13.77 0.19
C LEU A 486 11.60 12.38 0.81
N SER A 487 10.64 11.48 0.58
CA SER A 487 10.67 10.07 1.02
C SER A 487 12.02 9.39 0.69
N PRO A 488 12.76 8.86 1.67
CA PRO A 488 14.04 8.16 1.44
C PRO A 488 13.93 6.99 0.45
N ASP A 489 12.93 6.13 0.63
CA ASP A 489 12.70 4.94 -0.23
C ASP A 489 12.08 5.28 -1.60
N GLY A 490 11.66 6.53 -1.84
CA GLY A 490 10.81 6.87 -3.00
C GLY A 490 9.44 6.19 -3.04
N GLN A 491 8.96 5.59 -1.93
CA GLN A 491 7.72 4.81 -1.87
C GLN A 491 6.68 5.38 -0.90
N PHE A 492 5.40 5.21 -1.24
CA PHE A 492 4.27 5.54 -0.33
C PHE A 492 4.26 4.70 0.96
N GLY A 493 4.83 3.50 0.94
CA GLY A 493 4.95 2.61 2.10
C GLY A 493 3.98 1.44 2.10
N ASN A 494 4.53 0.25 2.31
CA ASN A 494 3.84 -1.04 2.33
C ASN A 494 4.23 -1.82 3.61
N TYR A 495 3.44 -2.83 3.95
CA TYR A 495 3.63 -3.63 5.16
C TYR A 495 4.43 -4.89 4.83
N ILE A 496 5.71 -4.88 5.19
CA ILE A 496 6.66 -5.95 4.87
C ILE A 496 6.93 -6.81 6.11
N ILE A 497 6.94 -8.12 5.93
CA ILE A 497 7.36 -9.08 6.97
C ILE A 497 8.84 -9.34 6.77
N ARG A 498 9.70 -8.77 7.62
CA ARG A 498 11.13 -9.14 7.64
C ARG A 498 11.31 -10.43 8.46
N ASN A 499 12.28 -11.25 8.05
CA ASN A 499 12.70 -12.49 8.73
C ASN A 499 11.60 -13.56 8.93
N PHE A 500 11.09 -14.13 7.83
CA PHE A 500 10.26 -15.36 7.84
C PHE A 500 10.87 -16.55 8.61
N SER A 501 12.17 -16.51 8.90
CA SER A 501 12.95 -17.57 9.57
C SER A 501 12.93 -17.52 11.10
N GLN A 502 12.32 -16.51 11.73
CA GLN A 502 12.22 -16.40 13.18
C GLN A 502 10.76 -16.42 13.68
N PRO A 503 10.43 -17.19 14.73
CA PRO A 503 9.12 -17.09 15.37
C PRO A 503 9.01 -15.73 16.08
N GLY A 504 8.11 -14.87 15.61
CA GLY A 504 8.06 -13.45 16.00
C GLY A 504 8.55 -12.47 14.93
N ALA A 505 8.56 -12.88 13.65
CA ALA A 505 8.85 -12.03 12.50
C ALA A 505 8.19 -10.64 12.59
N LYS A 506 9.02 -9.61 12.80
CA LYS A 506 8.55 -8.22 12.94
C LYS A 506 7.98 -7.73 11.61
N LYS A 507 6.77 -7.19 11.68
CA LYS A 507 6.11 -6.50 10.58
C LYS A 507 6.57 -5.05 10.61
N GLU A 508 7.15 -4.59 9.52
CA GLU A 508 7.76 -3.26 9.40
C GLU A 508 7.08 -2.50 8.26
N TRP A 509 6.83 -1.21 8.48
CA TRP A 509 6.37 -0.29 7.45
C TRP A 509 7.58 0.33 6.73
N THR A 510 7.52 0.43 5.40
CA THR A 510 8.50 1.15 4.57
C THR A 510 7.99 2.52 4.13
N GLY A 511 8.83 3.31 3.46
CA GLY A 511 8.45 4.57 2.81
C GLY A 511 7.84 5.61 3.75
N LEU A 512 6.99 6.48 3.20
CA LEU A 512 6.34 7.57 3.95
C LEU A 512 5.63 7.09 5.23
N ILE A 513 4.90 5.97 5.19
CA ILE A 513 4.22 5.42 6.37
C ILE A 513 5.23 4.93 7.42
N GLY A 514 6.35 4.31 7.00
CA GLY A 514 7.41 3.89 7.91
C GLY A 514 7.97 5.06 8.72
N GLU A 515 8.40 6.13 8.04
CA GLU A 515 9.00 7.30 8.70
C GLU A 515 8.06 8.03 9.66
N LEU A 516 6.74 8.00 9.40
CA LEU A 516 5.71 8.55 10.29
C LEU A 516 5.40 7.63 11.48
N VAL A 517 5.47 6.31 11.31
CA VAL A 517 5.27 5.31 12.38
C VAL A 517 6.51 5.16 13.27
N TYR A 518 7.70 5.45 12.75
CA TYR A 518 8.95 5.51 13.52
C TYR A 518 9.28 6.93 14.04
N GLU A 519 8.29 7.83 14.08
CA GLU A 519 8.35 9.17 14.68
C GLU A 519 9.47 10.08 14.14
N ARG A 520 10.02 9.77 12.95
CA ARG A 520 11.07 10.58 12.33
C ARG A 520 10.52 11.83 11.67
N ALA A 521 9.23 11.79 11.30
CA ALA A 521 8.44 12.90 10.80
C ALA A 521 7.09 13.01 11.54
N ASP A 522 6.48 14.19 11.47
CA ASP A 522 5.24 14.52 12.21
C ASP A 522 3.99 14.47 11.33
N MET A 523 4.17 14.71 10.01
CA MET A 523 3.09 14.86 9.03
C MET A 523 3.53 14.40 7.63
N ILE A 524 2.61 13.85 6.83
CA ILE A 524 2.78 13.57 5.40
C ILE A 524 1.79 14.41 4.60
N VAL A 525 2.29 15.26 3.69
CA VAL A 525 1.45 16.02 2.74
C VAL A 525 1.79 15.61 1.31
N ALA A 526 1.08 14.59 0.84
CA ALA A 526 1.26 13.89 -0.43
C ALA A 526 -0.11 13.42 -0.96
N PRO A 527 -0.22 12.91 -2.21
CA PRO A 527 -1.40 12.16 -2.66
C PRO A 527 -1.47 10.78 -1.96
N LEU A 528 -1.66 10.79 -0.64
CA LEU A 528 -1.63 9.60 0.21
C LEU A 528 -3.04 9.01 0.37
N THR A 529 -3.30 7.91 -0.33
CA THR A 529 -4.59 7.22 -0.31
C THR A 529 -4.92 6.66 1.07
N ILE A 530 -6.07 7.09 1.62
CA ILE A 530 -6.63 6.60 2.89
C ILE A 530 -7.03 5.12 2.72
N ASN A 531 -6.47 4.24 3.56
CA ASN A 531 -6.70 2.80 3.53
C ASN A 531 -6.81 2.28 4.99
N PRO A 532 -7.79 1.44 5.37
CA PRO A 532 -7.91 0.92 6.74
C PRO A 532 -6.62 0.32 7.33
N GLU A 533 -5.84 -0.40 6.52
CA GLU A 533 -4.55 -0.99 6.96
C GLU A 533 -3.51 0.07 7.36
N ARG A 534 -3.58 1.29 6.82
CA ARG A 534 -2.74 2.42 7.25
C ARG A 534 -3.36 3.17 8.43
N ALA A 535 -4.68 3.31 8.46
CA ALA A 535 -5.43 3.96 9.54
C ALA A 535 -5.37 3.21 10.89
N GLU A 536 -4.94 1.95 10.89
CA GLU A 536 -4.60 1.24 12.13
C GLU A 536 -3.33 1.80 12.81
N PHE A 537 -2.41 2.40 12.05
CA PHE A 537 -1.09 2.84 12.53
C PHE A 537 -0.86 4.36 12.50
N ILE A 538 -1.53 5.10 11.63
CA ILE A 538 -1.44 6.56 11.51
C ILE A 538 -2.83 7.21 11.52
N GLU A 539 -2.90 8.47 11.93
CA GLU A 539 -4.13 9.26 11.85
C GLU A 539 -4.26 9.89 10.46
N PHE A 540 -5.48 10.00 9.95
CA PHE A 540 -5.76 10.63 8.65
C PHE A 540 -6.70 11.83 8.81
N SER A 541 -6.38 12.93 8.16
CA SER A 541 -7.33 14.03 7.98
C SER A 541 -8.57 13.58 7.19
N LYS A 542 -9.63 14.39 7.21
CA LYS A 542 -10.67 14.29 6.16
C LYS A 542 -10.02 14.47 4.77
N PRO A 543 -10.55 13.82 3.72
CA PRO A 543 -9.92 13.82 2.41
C PRO A 543 -9.95 15.21 1.78
N PHE A 544 -8.78 15.70 1.34
CA PHE A 544 -8.69 16.94 0.57
C PHE A 544 -9.09 16.72 -0.90
N LYS A 545 -8.93 15.49 -1.42
CA LYS A 545 -9.34 15.10 -2.77
C LYS A 545 -10.02 13.73 -2.75
N TYR A 546 -11.20 13.63 -3.38
CA TYR A 546 -11.87 12.34 -3.64
C TYR A 546 -11.39 11.76 -4.98
N GLN A 547 -11.18 10.44 -5.03
CA GLN A 547 -10.64 9.76 -6.21
C GLN A 547 -11.07 8.28 -6.26
N GLY A 548 -10.93 7.60 -7.40
CA GLY A 548 -11.05 6.15 -7.50
C GLY A 548 -10.02 5.54 -8.45
N ILE A 549 -9.84 4.22 -8.37
CA ILE A 549 -8.95 3.47 -9.26
C ILE A 549 -9.58 3.44 -10.66
N THR A 550 -8.76 3.70 -11.68
CA THR A 550 -9.14 3.62 -13.10
C THR A 550 -8.06 2.92 -13.92
N ILE A 551 -8.33 2.69 -15.21
CA ILE A 551 -7.44 2.00 -16.14
C ILE A 551 -7.03 2.97 -17.24
N LEU A 552 -5.73 3.13 -17.47
CA LEU A 552 -5.16 3.86 -18.60
C LEU A 552 -4.83 2.88 -19.73
N GLU A 553 -5.36 3.12 -20.93
CA GLU A 553 -5.02 2.38 -22.15
C GLU A 553 -4.61 3.34 -23.29
N LYS A 554 -3.78 2.86 -24.23
CA LYS A 554 -3.46 3.62 -25.43
C LYS A 554 -4.59 3.52 -26.46
N LYS A 555 -5.07 4.67 -26.94
CA LYS A 555 -6.16 4.81 -27.91
C LYS A 555 -5.82 4.04 -29.20
N PRO A 556 -6.66 3.09 -29.66
CA PRO A 556 -6.35 2.26 -30.81
C PRO A 556 -6.26 3.09 -32.10
N SER A 557 -5.12 3.01 -32.79
CA SER A 557 -4.86 3.78 -34.01
C SER A 557 -5.74 3.33 -35.18
N ARG A 558 -6.33 4.30 -35.89
CA ARG A 558 -7.22 4.06 -37.03
C ARG A 558 -6.44 3.94 -38.33
N SER A 559 -6.00 2.73 -38.68
CA SER A 559 -5.27 2.46 -39.94
C SER A 559 -6.23 2.08 -41.09
N SER A 560 -6.71 3.06 -41.85
CA SER A 560 -7.48 2.81 -43.09
C SER A 560 -6.57 2.35 -44.23
N THR A 561 -6.98 1.34 -44.99
CA THR A 561 -6.16 0.79 -46.09
C THR A 561 -6.47 1.47 -47.43
N LEU A 562 -5.47 1.60 -48.30
CA LEU A 562 -5.63 2.19 -49.65
C LEU A 562 -6.51 1.35 -50.60
N VAL A 563 -6.91 0.14 -50.19
CA VAL A 563 -7.62 -0.86 -51.01
C VAL A 563 -9.10 -1.01 -50.58
N SER A 564 -9.55 -0.29 -49.53
CA SER A 564 -10.90 -0.44 -48.96
C SER A 564 -12.06 -0.18 -49.94
N PHE A 565 -11.84 0.46 -51.09
CA PHE A 565 -12.87 0.60 -52.14
C PHE A 565 -13.12 -0.69 -52.96
N LEU A 566 -12.17 -1.63 -53.01
CA LEU A 566 -12.36 -2.94 -53.66
C LEU A 566 -12.96 -3.99 -52.71
N GLN A 567 -12.76 -3.81 -51.41
CA GLN A 567 -13.18 -4.68 -50.30
C GLN A 567 -14.68 -5.09 -50.29
N PRO A 568 -15.65 -4.29 -50.80
CA PRO A 568 -17.06 -4.71 -50.86
C PRO A 568 -17.34 -5.93 -51.75
N PHE A 569 -16.41 -6.36 -52.61
CA PHE A 569 -16.50 -7.63 -53.34
C PHE A 569 -15.20 -8.44 -53.23
N SER A 570 -15.33 -9.76 -53.10
CA SER A 570 -14.19 -10.67 -53.20
C SER A 570 -13.49 -10.52 -54.56
N ASN A 571 -12.15 -10.66 -54.59
CA ASN A 571 -11.35 -10.73 -55.81
C ASN A 571 -11.87 -11.78 -56.81
N THR A 572 -12.45 -12.89 -56.32
CA THR A 572 -13.09 -13.90 -57.17
C THR A 572 -14.35 -13.38 -57.87
N LEU A 573 -15.14 -12.56 -57.17
CA LEU A 573 -16.39 -11.97 -57.69
C LEU A 573 -16.06 -10.87 -58.72
N TRP A 574 -15.04 -10.04 -58.46
CA TRP A 574 -14.50 -9.10 -59.44
C TRP A 574 -14.07 -9.80 -60.73
N ILE A 575 -13.30 -10.89 -60.65
CA ILE A 575 -12.87 -11.67 -61.83
C ILE A 575 -14.08 -12.27 -62.56
N LEU A 576 -15.06 -12.81 -61.86
CA LEU A 576 -16.28 -13.36 -62.46
C LEU A 576 -17.12 -12.29 -63.19
N VAL A 577 -17.24 -11.09 -62.63
CA VAL A 577 -17.88 -9.95 -63.31
C VAL A 577 -17.13 -9.60 -64.59
N MET A 578 -15.80 -9.44 -64.53
CA MET A 578 -14.96 -9.15 -65.71
C MET A 578 -15.10 -10.21 -66.81
N VAL A 579 -15.15 -11.50 -66.46
CA VAL A 579 -15.38 -12.59 -67.41
C VAL A 579 -16.81 -12.53 -67.99
N SER A 580 -17.82 -12.26 -67.16
CA SER A 580 -19.22 -12.22 -67.60
C SER A 580 -19.48 -11.15 -68.67
N VAL A 581 -18.85 -9.97 -68.58
CA VAL A 581 -18.92 -8.90 -69.60
C VAL A 581 -18.49 -9.42 -70.97
N HIS A 582 -17.35 -10.12 -71.02
CA HIS A 582 -16.78 -10.62 -72.27
C HIS A 582 -17.59 -11.80 -72.85
N VAL A 583 -18.14 -12.67 -71.99
CA VAL A 583 -19.04 -13.75 -72.41
C VAL A 583 -20.34 -13.18 -72.98
N VAL A 584 -20.96 -12.20 -72.32
CA VAL A 584 -22.21 -11.58 -72.82
C VAL A 584 -21.96 -10.79 -74.10
N ALA A 585 -20.85 -10.05 -74.22
CA ALA A 585 -20.46 -9.39 -75.46
C ALA A 585 -20.27 -10.37 -76.63
N LEU A 586 -19.62 -11.51 -76.39
CA LEU A 586 -19.45 -12.57 -77.39
C LEU A 586 -20.80 -13.19 -77.79
N VAL A 587 -21.69 -13.47 -76.84
CA VAL A 587 -23.02 -14.03 -77.13
C VAL A 587 -23.91 -13.03 -77.87
N LEU A 588 -23.88 -11.73 -77.53
CA LEU A 588 -24.57 -10.67 -78.27
C LEU A 588 -24.08 -10.60 -79.73
N TYR A 589 -22.75 -10.60 -79.93
CA TYR A 589 -22.15 -10.64 -81.27
C TYR A 589 -22.59 -11.88 -82.07
N LEU A 590 -22.57 -13.07 -81.47
CA LEU A 590 -22.98 -14.31 -82.13
C LEU A 590 -24.49 -14.31 -82.46
N LEU A 591 -25.35 -13.87 -81.54
CA LEU A 591 -26.79 -13.80 -81.76
C LEU A 591 -27.16 -12.84 -82.89
N ASP A 592 -26.57 -11.65 -82.94
CA ASP A 592 -26.86 -10.68 -84.02
C ASP A 592 -26.27 -11.14 -85.37
N ARG A 593 -25.12 -11.83 -85.36
CA ARG A 593 -24.47 -12.40 -86.55
C ARG A 593 -25.22 -13.58 -87.17
N PHE A 594 -25.86 -14.41 -86.35
CA PHE A 594 -26.58 -15.62 -86.79
C PHE A 594 -28.10 -15.44 -86.90
N SER A 595 -28.70 -14.39 -86.31
CA SER A 595 -30.15 -14.16 -86.40
C SER A 595 -30.59 -13.90 -87.86
N PRO A 596 -31.56 -14.66 -88.42
CA PRO A 596 -32.02 -14.44 -89.79
C PRO A 596 -32.69 -13.07 -89.96
N PHE A 597 -33.31 -12.53 -88.90
CA PHE A 597 -33.91 -11.20 -88.90
C PHE A 597 -32.88 -10.05 -88.90
N GLY A 598 -31.64 -10.31 -88.47
CA GLY A 598 -30.56 -9.33 -88.59
C GLY A 598 -30.20 -9.00 -90.05
N ARG A 599 -30.48 -9.91 -90.99
CA ARG A 599 -30.08 -9.79 -92.41
C ARG A 599 -31.10 -9.09 -93.31
N PHE A 600 -32.31 -8.77 -92.83
CA PHE A 600 -33.26 -7.98 -93.62
C PHE A 600 -32.81 -6.51 -93.68
N LYS A 601 -32.06 -6.16 -94.74
CA LYS A 601 -31.97 -4.78 -95.23
C LYS A 601 -33.33 -4.40 -95.84
N LEU A 602 -33.90 -3.28 -95.40
CA LEU A 602 -34.80 -2.52 -96.27
C LEU A 602 -33.90 -1.92 -97.37
N ALA A 603 -34.17 -2.20 -98.63
CA ALA A 603 -33.38 -1.66 -99.73
C ALA A 603 -33.79 -0.21 -100.01
N ASN A 604 -32.80 0.61 -100.36
CA ASN A 604 -32.89 2.01 -100.78
C ASN A 604 -33.32 3.01 -99.68
N ILE A 605 -32.32 3.70 -99.12
CA ILE A 605 -32.09 5.15 -99.31
C ILE A 605 -30.64 5.45 -98.89
N ASP A 606 -29.98 6.41 -99.55
CA ASP A 606 -28.59 6.81 -99.24
C ASP A 606 -28.47 7.52 -97.89
N GLY A 607 -27.30 7.43 -97.24
CA GLY A 607 -26.95 8.33 -96.13
C GLY A 607 -25.87 7.82 -95.19
N THR A 608 -26.04 6.62 -94.63
CA THR A 608 -25.10 6.00 -93.67
C THR A 608 -25.13 4.48 -93.79
N GLU A 609 -23.97 3.86 -94.01
CA GLU A 609 -23.83 2.43 -93.76
C GLU A 609 -23.67 2.20 -92.24
N GLU A 610 -24.80 1.96 -91.56
CA GLU A 610 -24.78 1.38 -90.20
C GLU A 610 -24.22 -0.04 -90.29
N ASP A 611 -22.91 -0.16 -90.04
CA ASP A 611 -22.19 -1.43 -90.06
C ASP A 611 -22.79 -2.44 -89.06
N ALA A 612 -22.80 -3.71 -89.44
CA ALA A 612 -23.29 -4.78 -88.56
C ALA A 612 -22.43 -4.87 -87.29
N LEU A 613 -23.06 -5.15 -86.14
CA LEU A 613 -22.40 -5.16 -84.82
C LEU A 613 -21.07 -5.92 -84.83
N ASN A 614 -19.97 -5.15 -84.78
CA ASN A 614 -18.62 -5.67 -84.65
C ASN A 614 -18.39 -6.16 -83.21
N LEU A 615 -17.47 -7.11 -83.04
CA LEU A 615 -17.11 -7.64 -81.71
C LEU A 615 -16.64 -6.53 -80.75
N SER A 616 -15.93 -5.52 -81.26
CA SER A 616 -15.53 -4.33 -80.51
C SER A 616 -16.73 -3.53 -80.00
N SER A 617 -17.71 -3.21 -80.86
CA SER A 617 -18.94 -2.50 -80.47
C SER A 617 -19.80 -3.31 -79.50
N ALA A 618 -19.83 -4.65 -79.61
CA ALA A 618 -20.52 -5.50 -78.64
C ALA A 618 -19.83 -5.51 -77.26
N ILE A 619 -18.49 -5.46 -77.23
CA ILE A 619 -17.71 -5.31 -75.98
C ILE A 619 -17.94 -3.93 -75.36
N TRP A 620 -17.89 -2.85 -76.15
CA TRP A 620 -18.19 -1.49 -75.67
C TRP A 620 -19.63 -1.37 -75.16
N PHE A 621 -20.62 -1.95 -75.83
CA PHE A 621 -22.01 -1.99 -75.37
C PHE A 621 -22.14 -2.71 -74.01
N ALA A 622 -21.53 -3.88 -73.85
CA ALA A 622 -21.58 -4.64 -72.59
C ALA A 622 -20.92 -3.88 -71.43
N TRP A 623 -19.78 -3.22 -71.69
CA TRP A 623 -19.09 -2.36 -70.73
C TRP A 623 -19.83 -1.07 -70.38
N GLY A 624 -20.41 -0.39 -71.37
CA GLY A 624 -21.21 0.82 -71.18
C GLY A 624 -22.40 0.58 -70.25
N VAL A 625 -23.12 -0.53 -70.49
CA VAL A 625 -24.25 -0.95 -69.62
C VAL A 625 -23.78 -1.29 -68.19
N LEU A 626 -22.62 -1.93 -68.00
CA LEU A 626 -22.11 -2.21 -66.65
C LEU A 626 -21.68 -0.95 -65.89
N LEU A 627 -21.08 0.02 -66.59
CA LEU A 627 -20.57 1.26 -66.01
C LEU A 627 -21.61 2.40 -65.96
N ASN A 628 -22.88 2.14 -66.32
CA ASN A 628 -23.92 3.15 -66.52
C ASN A 628 -23.48 4.31 -67.44
N SER A 629 -22.65 4.00 -68.43
CA SER A 629 -22.06 4.95 -69.37
C SER A 629 -22.72 4.83 -70.74
N GLY A 630 -23.18 5.97 -71.30
CA GLY A 630 -23.84 6.05 -72.60
C GLY A 630 -22.92 5.82 -73.83
N ILE A 631 -21.69 5.36 -73.62
CA ILE A 631 -20.70 5.14 -74.68
C ILE A 631 -20.93 3.76 -75.31
N GLY A 632 -21.75 3.71 -76.35
CA GLY A 632 -22.04 2.49 -77.10
C GLY A 632 -22.46 2.76 -78.55
N GLU A 633 -21.50 2.74 -79.47
CA GLU A 633 -21.69 3.00 -80.91
C GLU A 633 -22.42 1.87 -81.68
N GLY A 634 -23.24 1.06 -81.01
CA GLY A 634 -23.98 -0.03 -81.63
C GLY A 634 -25.01 -0.66 -80.70
N THR A 635 -26.29 -0.55 -81.06
CA THR A 635 -27.41 -1.18 -80.33
C THR A 635 -27.82 -2.52 -80.95
N PRO A 636 -28.21 -3.54 -80.17
CA PRO A 636 -28.64 -4.83 -80.72
C PRO A 636 -29.86 -4.70 -81.66
N ARG A 637 -29.72 -5.21 -82.89
CA ARG A 637 -30.78 -5.15 -83.92
C ARG A 637 -31.78 -6.29 -83.76
N SER A 638 -31.29 -7.51 -83.52
CA SER A 638 -32.13 -8.71 -83.39
C SER A 638 -32.91 -8.75 -82.06
N PHE A 639 -34.15 -9.26 -82.11
CA PHE A 639 -35.04 -9.35 -80.96
C PHE A 639 -34.44 -10.16 -79.80
N SER A 640 -33.76 -11.28 -80.12
CA SER A 640 -33.02 -12.10 -79.16
C SER A 640 -31.89 -11.34 -78.46
N ALA A 641 -31.10 -10.55 -79.20
CA ALA A 641 -30.04 -9.73 -78.61
C ALA A 641 -30.60 -8.55 -77.79
N ARG A 642 -31.77 -8.00 -78.15
CA ARG A 642 -32.47 -6.98 -77.34
C ARG A 642 -32.95 -7.53 -76.00
N VAL A 643 -33.58 -8.71 -76.00
CA VAL A 643 -33.99 -9.40 -74.75
C VAL A 643 -32.77 -9.72 -73.88
N LEU A 644 -31.69 -10.24 -74.46
CA LEU A 644 -30.44 -10.48 -73.72
C LEU A 644 -29.83 -9.19 -73.17
N GLY A 645 -29.87 -8.08 -73.93
CA GLY A 645 -29.42 -6.76 -73.48
C GLY A 645 -30.26 -6.19 -72.32
N MET A 646 -31.58 -6.41 -72.32
CA MET A 646 -32.46 -6.04 -71.20
C MET A 646 -32.14 -6.84 -69.94
N VAL A 647 -31.91 -8.15 -70.06
CA VAL A 647 -31.50 -9.01 -68.94
C VAL A 647 -30.11 -8.62 -68.42
N TRP A 648 -29.17 -8.29 -69.31
CA TRP A 648 -27.84 -7.79 -68.94
C TRP A 648 -27.91 -6.45 -68.19
N ALA A 649 -28.75 -5.51 -68.63
CA ALA A 649 -28.96 -4.25 -67.92
C ALA A 649 -29.57 -4.44 -66.52
N GLY A 650 -30.52 -5.38 -66.38
CA GLY A 650 -31.05 -5.78 -65.07
C GLY A 650 -29.96 -6.35 -64.15
N PHE A 651 -29.11 -7.24 -64.67
CA PHE A 651 -27.98 -7.81 -63.93
C PHE A 651 -26.95 -6.75 -63.53
N ALA A 652 -26.56 -5.85 -64.44
CA ALA A 652 -25.65 -4.75 -64.16
C ALA A 652 -26.16 -3.84 -63.03
N MET A 653 -27.45 -3.47 -63.06
CA MET A 653 -28.08 -2.68 -61.99
C MET A 653 -28.06 -3.42 -60.65
N ILE A 654 -28.30 -4.74 -60.64
CA ILE A 654 -28.21 -5.55 -59.41
C ILE A 654 -26.78 -5.57 -58.85
N ILE A 655 -25.74 -5.68 -59.70
CA ILE A 655 -24.34 -5.65 -59.26
C ILE A 655 -23.98 -4.28 -58.67
N VAL A 656 -24.35 -3.17 -59.33
CA VAL A 656 -24.09 -1.80 -58.82
C VAL A 656 -24.85 -1.53 -57.51
N ALA A 657 -26.11 -1.95 -57.41
CA ALA A 657 -26.88 -1.86 -56.18
C ALA A 657 -26.25 -2.69 -55.04
N SER A 658 -25.77 -3.91 -55.35
CA SER A 658 -25.11 -4.78 -54.36
C SER A 658 -23.79 -4.20 -53.87
N TYR A 659 -22.99 -3.60 -54.77
CA TYR A 659 -21.74 -2.92 -54.40
C TYR A 659 -22.00 -1.74 -53.46
N THR A 660 -22.95 -0.87 -53.83
CA THR A 660 -23.28 0.32 -53.02
C THR A 660 -23.90 -0.05 -51.67
N ALA A 661 -24.77 -1.06 -51.62
CA ALA A 661 -25.33 -1.59 -50.39
C ALA A 661 -24.26 -2.19 -49.45
N ASN A 662 -23.33 -2.99 -49.98
CA ASN A 662 -22.28 -3.60 -49.14
C ASN A 662 -21.22 -2.58 -48.70
N LEU A 663 -20.90 -1.58 -49.52
CA LEU A 663 -20.06 -0.44 -49.12
C LEU A 663 -20.71 0.36 -47.97
N ALA A 664 -22.01 0.64 -48.07
CA ALA A 664 -22.75 1.32 -46.98
C ALA A 664 -22.79 0.48 -45.70
N ALA A 665 -23.03 -0.83 -45.81
CA ALA A 665 -23.00 -1.75 -44.67
C ALA A 665 -21.62 -1.81 -44.01
N PHE A 666 -20.55 -1.89 -44.81
CA PHE A 666 -19.16 -1.91 -44.32
C PHE A 666 -18.82 -0.65 -43.49
N LEU A 667 -19.18 0.54 -44.00
CA LEU A 667 -18.96 1.82 -43.30
C LEU A 667 -19.70 1.94 -41.96
N VAL A 668 -20.79 1.20 -41.77
CA VAL A 668 -21.55 1.10 -40.50
C VAL A 668 -21.00 -0.01 -39.58
N LEU A 669 -20.28 -1.00 -40.15
CA LEU A 669 -19.79 -2.18 -39.44
C LEU A 669 -18.30 -2.13 -39.08
N GLU A 670 -17.52 -1.17 -39.56
CA GLU A 670 -16.18 -0.84 -39.03
C GLU A 670 -16.24 -0.25 -37.60
N ARG A 671 -16.65 -1.09 -36.64
CA ARG A 671 -16.51 -0.79 -35.22
C ARG A 671 -15.02 -0.81 -34.87
N PRO A 672 -14.47 0.23 -34.23
CA PRO A 672 -13.12 0.15 -33.67
C PRO A 672 -13.06 -0.97 -32.62
N LYS A 673 -11.85 -1.46 -32.31
CA LYS A 673 -11.65 -2.29 -31.10
C LYS A 673 -12.23 -1.55 -29.91
N THR A 674 -13.16 -2.17 -29.19
CA THR A 674 -13.82 -1.55 -28.04
C THR A 674 -12.80 -1.26 -26.95
N LYS A 675 -12.89 -0.04 -26.39
CA LYS A 675 -12.21 0.33 -25.14
C LYS A 675 -12.51 -0.71 -24.06
N LEU A 676 -11.60 -0.92 -23.11
CA LEU A 676 -11.89 -1.78 -21.95
C LEU A 676 -13.15 -1.28 -21.22
N THR A 677 -14.05 -2.20 -20.88
CA THR A 677 -15.33 -1.84 -20.23
C THR A 677 -15.18 -1.49 -18.75
N GLY A 678 -13.99 -1.72 -18.18
CA GLY A 678 -13.64 -1.51 -16.78
C GLY A 678 -13.17 -2.80 -16.10
N ILE A 679 -13.08 -2.80 -14.77
CA ILE A 679 -12.54 -3.92 -13.97
C ILE A 679 -13.27 -5.27 -14.14
N ASN A 680 -14.50 -5.25 -14.67
CA ASN A 680 -15.30 -6.46 -14.93
C ASN A 680 -15.18 -6.99 -16.37
N ASP A 681 -14.32 -6.41 -17.21
CA ASP A 681 -14.06 -6.91 -18.56
C ASP A 681 -13.54 -8.36 -18.52
N ALA A 682 -14.15 -9.24 -19.31
CA ALA A 682 -13.76 -10.64 -19.40
C ALA A 682 -12.30 -10.81 -19.85
N ARG A 683 -11.75 -9.84 -20.60
CA ARG A 683 -10.35 -9.83 -21.05
C ARG A 683 -9.36 -9.64 -19.89
N LEU A 684 -9.73 -8.85 -18.88
CA LEU A 684 -8.91 -8.60 -17.68
C LEU A 684 -9.08 -9.74 -16.66
N ARG A 685 -10.32 -10.20 -16.43
CA ARG A 685 -10.60 -11.29 -15.48
C ARG A 685 -10.04 -12.65 -15.93
N ASN A 686 -10.06 -12.93 -17.23
CA ASN A 686 -9.44 -14.11 -17.83
C ASN A 686 -8.22 -13.69 -18.66
N THR A 687 -7.10 -13.41 -17.99
CA THR A 687 -5.86 -12.94 -18.61
C THR A 687 -5.34 -13.91 -19.66
N MET A 688 -5.58 -13.59 -20.94
CA MET A 688 -4.87 -14.21 -22.06
C MET A 688 -3.43 -13.71 -22.07
N GLU A 689 -2.46 -14.54 -22.46
CA GLU A 689 -1.02 -14.24 -22.45
C GLU A 689 -0.64 -12.91 -23.15
N ASN A 690 -1.46 -12.46 -24.10
CA ASN A 690 -1.26 -11.22 -24.84
C ASN A 690 -1.72 -9.94 -24.09
N LEU A 691 -2.42 -10.02 -22.95
CA LEU A 691 -2.89 -8.84 -22.21
C LEU A 691 -2.03 -8.57 -20.98
N THR A 692 -0.97 -7.76 -21.17
CA THR A 692 -0.19 -7.19 -20.06
C THR A 692 -0.99 -6.12 -19.32
N CYS A 693 -1.14 -6.30 -18.01
CA CYS A 693 -1.66 -5.31 -17.08
C CYS A 693 -0.75 -5.22 -15.85
N ALA A 694 -0.62 -4.03 -15.29
CA ALA A 694 0.30 -3.76 -14.18
C ALA A 694 -0.16 -2.57 -13.32
N THR A 695 0.36 -2.49 -12.10
CA THR A 695 0.30 -1.32 -11.22
C THR A 695 1.69 -1.05 -10.61
N VAL A 696 1.81 -0.12 -9.66
CA VAL A 696 3.07 0.15 -8.94
C VAL A 696 3.15 -0.67 -7.66
N LYS A 697 4.29 -1.33 -7.40
CA LYS A 697 4.53 -2.15 -6.20
C LYS A 697 4.40 -1.31 -4.92
N GLY A 698 3.83 -1.88 -3.85
CA GLY A 698 3.73 -1.24 -2.55
C GLY A 698 2.80 -0.01 -2.50
N SER A 699 1.97 0.17 -3.51
CA SER A 699 0.96 1.21 -3.60
C SER A 699 -0.35 0.83 -2.89
N ALA A 700 -1.25 1.79 -2.70
CA ALA A 700 -2.60 1.51 -2.24
C ALA A 700 -3.40 0.62 -3.22
N VAL A 701 -3.09 0.68 -4.52
CA VAL A 701 -3.71 -0.14 -5.57
C VAL A 701 -3.23 -1.60 -5.48
N ASP A 702 -1.94 -1.81 -5.24
CA ASP A 702 -1.32 -3.11 -4.99
C ASP A 702 -1.92 -3.79 -3.74
N MET A 703 -2.02 -3.03 -2.64
CA MET A 703 -2.71 -3.48 -1.41
C MET A 703 -4.20 -3.81 -1.65
N TYR A 704 -4.92 -2.99 -2.43
CA TYR A 704 -6.33 -3.22 -2.77
C TYR A 704 -6.53 -4.55 -3.51
N PHE A 705 -5.71 -4.85 -4.52
CA PHE A 705 -5.81 -6.12 -5.25
C PHE A 705 -5.37 -7.32 -4.43
N ARG A 706 -4.36 -7.17 -3.56
CA ARG A 706 -3.93 -8.21 -2.61
C ARG A 706 -5.02 -8.56 -1.59
N ARG A 707 -5.88 -7.60 -1.23
CA ARG A 707 -7.02 -7.79 -0.32
C ARG A 707 -8.27 -8.38 -1.00
N GLN A 708 -8.56 -8.02 -2.26
CA GLN A 708 -9.80 -8.43 -2.93
C GLN A 708 -9.71 -9.84 -3.51
N VAL A 709 -10.16 -10.84 -2.74
CA VAL A 709 -10.14 -12.28 -3.09
C VAL A 709 -10.72 -12.58 -4.48
N GLU A 710 -11.77 -11.88 -4.90
CA GLU A 710 -12.40 -12.04 -6.22
C GLU A 710 -11.48 -11.72 -7.41
N LEU A 711 -10.43 -10.93 -7.19
CA LEU A 711 -9.50 -10.44 -8.20
C LEU A 711 -8.11 -11.10 -8.08
N SER A 712 -7.96 -12.10 -7.20
CA SER A 712 -6.68 -12.77 -6.92
C SER A 712 -6.03 -13.41 -8.14
N ASN A 713 -6.83 -13.86 -9.12
CA ASN A 713 -6.31 -14.40 -10.39
C ASN A 713 -5.65 -13.33 -11.25
N MET A 714 -6.25 -12.13 -11.33
CA MET A 714 -5.67 -11.00 -12.06
C MET A 714 -4.44 -10.44 -11.33
N TYR A 715 -4.50 -10.34 -9.99
CA TYR A 715 -3.37 -9.91 -9.15
C TYR A 715 -2.11 -10.75 -9.42
N ARG A 716 -2.21 -12.09 -9.49
CA ARG A 716 -1.07 -12.98 -9.80
C ARG A 716 -0.40 -12.69 -11.14
N THR A 717 -1.14 -12.22 -12.14
CA THR A 717 -0.58 -11.85 -13.45
C THR A 717 -0.02 -10.42 -13.45
N MET A 718 -0.56 -9.52 -12.62
CA MET A 718 -0.02 -8.17 -12.40
C MET A 718 1.26 -8.18 -11.56
N GLU A 719 1.33 -8.99 -10.50
CA GLU A 719 2.44 -9.05 -9.53
C GLU A 719 3.80 -9.29 -10.19
N ALA A 720 3.85 -10.13 -11.24
CA ALA A 720 5.04 -10.38 -12.05
C ALA A 720 5.44 -9.23 -13.00
N ASN A 721 4.55 -8.29 -13.26
CA ASN A 721 4.70 -7.17 -14.22
C ASN A 721 4.64 -5.78 -13.56
N ASN A 722 4.51 -5.70 -12.22
CA ASN A 722 4.36 -4.43 -11.51
C ASN A 722 5.65 -3.58 -11.56
N TYR A 723 5.47 -2.28 -11.76
CA TYR A 723 6.54 -1.28 -11.86
C TYR A 723 6.88 -0.69 -10.49
N ASP A 724 8.01 -0.01 -10.36
CA ASP A 724 8.40 0.67 -9.11
C ASP A 724 8.06 2.17 -9.12
N ASN A 725 7.97 2.78 -10.30
CA ASN A 725 7.55 4.17 -10.50
C ASN A 725 6.38 4.27 -11.50
N ALA A 726 5.37 5.10 -11.22
CA ALA A 726 4.22 5.32 -12.11
C ALA A 726 4.64 5.85 -13.50
N GLU A 727 5.60 6.79 -13.52
CA GLU A 727 6.14 7.42 -14.73
C GLU A 727 6.61 6.42 -15.79
N GLN A 728 7.25 5.33 -15.35
CA GLN A 728 7.78 4.29 -16.23
C GLN A 728 6.65 3.45 -16.86
N ALA A 729 5.62 3.12 -16.07
CA ALA A 729 4.45 2.40 -16.57
C ALA A 729 3.66 3.24 -17.58
N ILE A 730 3.48 4.54 -17.33
CA ILE A 730 2.84 5.49 -18.25
C ILE A 730 3.61 5.56 -19.58
N GLN A 731 4.94 5.64 -19.55
CA GLN A 731 5.78 5.60 -20.76
C GLN A 731 5.62 4.28 -21.53
N ASP A 732 5.57 3.14 -20.84
CA ASP A 732 5.36 1.84 -21.50
C ASP A 732 3.95 1.65 -22.09
N VAL A 733 2.92 2.32 -21.55
CA VAL A 733 1.61 2.44 -22.22
C VAL A 733 1.68 3.34 -23.45
N LYS A 734 2.34 4.51 -23.35
CA LYS A 734 2.56 5.41 -24.51
C LYS A 734 3.33 4.69 -25.63
N ASN A 735 4.28 3.81 -25.29
CA ASN A 735 5.01 2.95 -26.23
C ASN A 735 4.22 1.73 -26.74
N GLY A 736 3.09 1.37 -26.12
CA GLY A 736 2.29 0.19 -26.47
C GLY A 736 2.88 -1.15 -26.01
N LYS A 737 3.84 -1.14 -25.08
CA LYS A 737 4.44 -2.33 -24.45
C LYS A 737 3.55 -2.86 -23.32
N LEU A 738 2.95 -1.95 -22.55
CA LEU A 738 1.90 -2.24 -21.57
C LEU A 738 0.54 -1.89 -22.18
N MET A 739 -0.42 -2.82 -22.20
CA MET A 739 -1.76 -2.52 -22.76
C MET A 739 -2.69 -1.81 -21.78
N ALA A 740 -2.56 -2.07 -20.47
CA ALA A 740 -3.37 -1.44 -19.43
C ALA A 740 -2.52 -1.14 -18.18
N PHE A 741 -2.51 0.11 -17.73
CA PHE A 741 -1.93 0.52 -16.44
C PHE A 741 -3.07 0.86 -15.48
N ILE A 742 -3.06 0.29 -14.27
CA ILE A 742 -4.11 0.48 -13.27
C ILE A 742 -3.58 1.35 -12.14
N TRP A 743 -4.17 2.52 -11.96
CA TRP A 743 -3.69 3.55 -11.02
C TRP A 743 -4.82 4.50 -10.58
N ASP A 744 -4.48 5.48 -9.75
CA ASP A 744 -5.41 6.48 -9.24
C ASP A 744 -5.90 7.43 -10.35
N SER A 745 -7.22 7.63 -10.41
CA SER A 745 -7.92 8.50 -11.39
C SER A 745 -7.29 9.87 -11.56
N SER A 746 -7.07 10.62 -10.48
CA SER A 746 -6.55 11.99 -10.57
C SER A 746 -5.14 12.09 -11.19
N ARG A 747 -4.33 11.02 -11.16
CA ARG A 747 -3.06 10.92 -11.90
C ARG A 747 -3.29 10.62 -13.38
N LEU A 748 -4.18 9.67 -13.67
CA LEU A 748 -4.43 9.15 -15.02
C LEU A 748 -5.27 10.08 -15.89
N GLU A 749 -6.23 10.79 -15.30
CA GLU A 749 -7.06 11.81 -15.96
C GLU A 749 -6.21 13.03 -16.35
N PHE A 750 -5.24 13.43 -15.51
CA PHE A 750 -4.26 14.46 -15.84
C PHE A 750 -3.39 14.06 -17.05
N GLU A 751 -2.83 12.84 -17.06
CA GLU A 751 -2.04 12.34 -18.22
C GLU A 751 -2.90 12.22 -19.49
N ALA A 752 -4.15 11.76 -19.38
CA ALA A 752 -5.05 11.62 -20.53
C ALA A 752 -5.56 12.98 -21.07
N ALA A 753 -5.68 14.00 -20.22
CA ALA A 753 -5.94 15.37 -20.65
C ALA A 753 -4.71 16.03 -21.30
N GLN A 754 -3.50 15.64 -20.87
CA GLN A 754 -2.25 16.17 -21.41
C GLN A 754 -1.85 15.51 -22.76
N ASP A 755 -2.09 14.20 -22.94
CA ASP A 755 -1.72 13.43 -24.13
C ASP A 755 -2.93 12.69 -24.75
N CYS A 756 -3.52 13.25 -25.80
CA CYS A 756 -4.71 12.71 -26.50
C CYS A 756 -4.56 11.31 -27.13
N GLU A 757 -3.36 10.70 -27.10
CA GLU A 757 -3.14 9.29 -27.47
C GLU A 757 -3.53 8.32 -26.36
N LEU A 758 -3.68 8.79 -25.11
CA LEU A 758 -4.13 8.01 -23.97
C LEU A 758 -5.63 8.22 -23.73
N VAL A 759 -6.28 7.22 -23.14
CA VAL A 759 -7.65 7.33 -22.61
C VAL A 759 -7.78 6.56 -21.30
N THR A 760 -8.59 7.07 -20.39
CA THR A 760 -9.09 6.30 -19.24
C THR A 760 -10.26 5.42 -19.65
N ALA A 761 -10.39 4.24 -19.01
CA ALA A 761 -11.32 3.20 -19.43
C ALA A 761 -12.09 2.56 -18.25
N GLY A 762 -13.42 2.52 -18.38
CA GLY A 762 -14.36 2.01 -17.38
C GLY A 762 -14.82 3.06 -16.36
N GLU A 763 -15.61 2.61 -15.37
CA GLU A 763 -16.04 3.43 -14.23
C GLU A 763 -15.04 3.35 -13.06
N LEU A 764 -15.00 4.42 -12.26
CA LEU A 764 -14.19 4.52 -11.04
C LEU A 764 -14.58 3.48 -9.99
N PHE A 765 -13.71 2.49 -9.78
CA PHE A 765 -13.82 1.46 -8.75
C PHE A 765 -12.85 1.75 -7.58
N GLY A 766 -12.97 1.02 -6.46
CA GLY A 766 -12.08 1.23 -5.30
C GLY A 766 -12.07 2.68 -4.77
N ARG A 767 -13.24 3.37 -4.80
CA ARG A 767 -13.36 4.78 -4.44
C ARG A 767 -12.80 5.06 -3.04
N SER A 768 -11.99 6.11 -2.96
CA SER A 768 -11.23 6.51 -1.78
C SER A 768 -10.98 8.03 -1.80
N GLY A 769 -9.98 8.51 -1.07
CA GLY A 769 -9.51 9.89 -1.16
C GLY A 769 -8.09 10.02 -0.65
N TYR A 770 -7.47 11.15 -0.97
CA TYR A 770 -6.19 11.56 -0.41
C TYR A 770 -6.42 12.37 0.85
N GLY A 771 -5.72 12.01 1.92
CA GLY A 771 -5.71 12.73 3.19
C GLY A 771 -4.29 13.11 3.60
N VAL A 772 -4.16 14.10 4.47
CA VAL A 772 -2.91 14.35 5.19
C VAL A 772 -2.74 13.24 6.22
N GLY A 773 -1.56 12.62 6.26
CA GLY A 773 -1.20 11.65 7.29
C GLY A 773 -0.55 12.34 8.48
N LEU A 774 -0.91 11.95 9.70
CA LEU A 774 -0.29 12.44 10.94
C LEU A 774 0.03 11.26 11.88
N GLN A 775 0.95 11.47 12.82
CA GLN A 775 1.18 10.51 13.90
C GLN A 775 -0.14 10.17 14.63
N LYS A 776 -0.31 8.92 15.05
CA LYS A 776 -1.56 8.46 15.68
C LYS A 776 -1.77 9.16 17.04
N GLY A 777 -2.90 9.82 17.23
CA GLY A 777 -3.11 10.67 18.42
C GLY A 777 -2.26 11.95 18.44
N SER A 778 -1.91 12.48 17.25
CA SER A 778 -1.33 13.82 17.10
C SER A 778 -2.38 14.91 17.37
N PRO A 779 -2.11 15.92 18.21
CA PRO A 779 -3.06 17.00 18.51
C PRO A 779 -3.35 17.89 17.30
N TRP A 780 -2.56 17.79 16.23
CA TRP A 780 -2.77 18.53 14.98
C TRP A 780 -3.86 17.93 14.08
N ALA A 781 -4.29 16.68 14.31
CA ALA A 781 -5.17 15.95 13.39
C ALA A 781 -6.56 16.61 13.24
N ASP A 782 -7.14 17.09 14.34
CA ASP A 782 -8.42 17.82 14.32
C ASP A 782 -8.28 19.21 13.69
N LEU A 783 -7.20 19.94 14.00
CA LEU A 783 -6.94 21.27 13.44
C LEU A 783 -6.71 21.22 11.92
N VAL A 784 -5.95 20.24 11.44
CA VAL A 784 -5.77 19.98 9.99
C VAL A 784 -7.07 19.51 9.34
N THR A 785 -7.86 18.70 10.03
CA THR A 785 -9.19 18.27 9.56
C THR A 785 -10.14 19.44 9.37
N LEU A 786 -10.25 20.33 10.35
CA LEU A 786 -11.12 21.51 10.28
C LEU A 786 -10.66 22.45 9.16
N ALA A 787 -9.34 22.75 9.08
CA ALA A 787 -8.81 23.60 8.01
C ALA A 787 -9.06 23.02 6.60
N ILE A 788 -9.01 21.70 6.40
CA ILE A 788 -9.34 21.06 5.12
C ILE A 788 -10.83 21.19 4.78
N LEU A 789 -11.73 21.14 5.77
CA LEU A 789 -13.15 21.39 5.56
C LEU A 789 -13.40 22.86 5.19
N ASP A 790 -12.78 23.80 5.91
CA ASP A 790 -12.82 25.24 5.59
C ASP A 790 -12.29 25.52 4.16
N PHE A 791 -11.27 24.79 3.70
CA PHE A 791 -10.72 24.92 2.34
C PHE A 791 -11.62 24.34 1.24
N HIS A 792 -12.52 23.40 1.58
CA HIS A 792 -13.61 22.98 0.69
C HIS A 792 -14.73 24.03 0.67
N GLU A 793 -15.20 24.48 1.83
CA GLU A 793 -16.31 25.46 1.92
C GLU A 793 -15.97 26.84 1.33
N SER A 794 -14.71 27.26 1.44
CA SER A 794 -14.21 28.52 0.84
C SER A 794 -13.84 28.42 -0.64
N GLY A 795 -13.92 27.23 -1.26
CA GLY A 795 -13.56 27.02 -2.67
C GLY A 795 -12.04 27.03 -2.96
N ILE A 796 -11.18 27.10 -1.95
CA ILE A 796 -9.72 27.05 -2.13
C ILE A 796 -9.33 25.73 -2.81
N MET A 797 -9.94 24.60 -2.44
CA MET A 797 -9.66 23.29 -3.04
C MET A 797 -9.99 23.26 -4.55
N GLU A 798 -11.12 23.86 -4.95
CA GLU A 798 -11.50 24.01 -6.36
C GLU A 798 -10.51 24.92 -7.12
N SER A 799 -9.98 25.97 -6.48
CA SER A 799 -8.96 26.82 -7.11
C SER A 799 -7.65 26.07 -7.38
N LEU A 800 -7.23 25.18 -6.48
CA LEU A 800 -6.04 24.34 -6.64
C LEU A 800 -6.24 23.26 -7.71
N ASP A 801 -7.43 22.64 -7.78
CA ASP A 801 -7.80 21.71 -8.84
C ASP A 801 -7.74 22.37 -10.23
N ASN A 802 -8.27 23.59 -10.35
CA ASN A 802 -8.19 24.38 -11.58
C ASN A 802 -6.75 24.79 -11.93
N GLN A 803 -5.92 25.12 -10.93
CA GLN A 803 -4.53 25.55 -11.11
C GLN A 803 -3.55 24.40 -11.46
N TRP A 804 -3.80 23.17 -11.00
CA TRP A 804 -2.83 22.07 -11.12
C TRP A 804 -3.33 20.88 -11.96
N ILE A 805 -4.63 20.60 -12.00
CA ILE A 805 -5.19 19.45 -12.73
C ILE A 805 -5.86 19.88 -14.03
N LEU A 806 -6.76 20.88 -14.00
CA LEU A 806 -7.59 21.25 -15.15
C LEU A 806 -6.98 22.32 -16.08
N ARG A 807 -5.78 22.82 -15.74
CA ARG A 807 -5.12 23.99 -16.36
C ARG A 807 -4.87 23.89 -17.87
N ASN A 808 -4.87 22.68 -18.44
CA ASN A 808 -4.53 22.41 -19.85
C ASN A 808 -5.70 21.95 -20.73
N ASN A 809 -6.96 22.29 -20.39
CA ASN A 809 -8.15 22.18 -21.27
C ASN A 809 -8.08 23.00 -22.59
N MET A 810 -6.89 23.45 -23.01
CA MET A 810 -6.62 24.19 -24.25
C MET A 810 -5.98 23.31 -25.34
N LEU A 811 -5.45 22.13 -25.00
CA LEU A 811 -5.22 21.06 -25.97
C LEU A 811 -6.56 20.37 -26.22
N ASN A 812 -7.25 20.81 -27.27
CA ASN A 812 -8.52 20.21 -27.70
C ASN A 812 -8.30 18.75 -28.16
N CYS A 813 -8.36 17.80 -27.24
CA CYS A 813 -8.62 16.39 -27.53
C CYS A 813 -10.10 16.25 -27.98
N GLU A 814 -10.45 16.81 -29.15
CA GLU A 814 -11.83 17.02 -29.60
C GLU A 814 -12.75 15.79 -29.40
N GLU A 815 -13.96 16.01 -28.88
CA GLU A 815 -15.02 14.99 -28.68
C GLU A 815 -15.62 14.44 -30.00
N ASN A 816 -14.81 14.30 -31.05
CA ASN A 816 -15.18 13.76 -32.37
C ASN A 816 -15.59 12.27 -32.34
N GLU A 817 -15.77 11.66 -31.16
CA GLU A 817 -16.42 10.35 -31.00
C GLU A 817 -17.94 10.42 -31.29
N LYS A 818 -18.56 11.61 -31.29
CA LYS A 818 -20.00 11.82 -31.59
C LYS A 818 -20.32 11.97 -33.09
N THR A 819 -19.33 12.21 -33.95
CA THR A 819 -19.52 12.31 -35.41
C THR A 819 -19.30 10.96 -36.10
N PRO A 820 -20.22 10.47 -36.96
CA PRO A 820 -19.98 9.26 -37.75
C PRO A 820 -18.81 9.46 -38.73
N ASN A 821 -18.06 8.39 -39.02
CA ASN A 821 -16.83 8.44 -39.80
C ASN A 821 -17.02 9.04 -41.21
N THR A 822 -16.64 10.31 -41.39
CA THR A 822 -16.51 10.91 -42.73
C THR A 822 -15.37 10.24 -43.49
N LEU A 823 -15.58 9.84 -44.74
CA LEU A 823 -14.50 9.26 -45.56
C LEU A 823 -13.44 10.34 -45.88
N GLY A 824 -12.34 10.32 -45.15
CA GLY A 824 -11.20 11.19 -45.39
C GLY A 824 -10.54 10.89 -46.74
N LEU A 825 -9.84 11.89 -47.30
CA LEU A 825 -9.20 11.82 -48.63
C LEU A 825 -8.23 10.63 -48.77
N LYS A 826 -7.57 10.21 -47.67
CA LYS A 826 -6.72 9.00 -47.61
C LYS A 826 -7.48 7.71 -47.97
N ASN A 827 -8.76 7.60 -47.62
CA ASN A 827 -9.55 6.37 -47.83
C ASN A 827 -10.01 6.23 -49.28
N MET A 828 -10.14 7.34 -50.01
CA MET A 828 -10.43 7.38 -51.44
C MET A 828 -9.17 7.53 -52.32
N ALA A 829 -7.98 7.67 -51.73
CA ALA A 829 -6.73 7.89 -52.47
C ALA A 829 -6.44 6.79 -53.52
N GLY A 830 -6.78 5.52 -53.23
CA GLY A 830 -6.63 4.41 -54.17
C GLY A 830 -7.42 4.59 -55.47
N VAL A 831 -8.59 5.25 -55.42
CA VAL A 831 -9.41 5.57 -56.61
C VAL A 831 -8.73 6.64 -57.46
N PHE A 832 -8.21 7.70 -56.85
CA PHE A 832 -7.48 8.76 -57.56
C PHE A 832 -6.18 8.24 -58.20
N ILE A 833 -5.46 7.34 -57.51
CA ILE A 833 -4.25 6.67 -58.05
C ILE A 833 -4.62 5.81 -59.27
N LEU A 834 -5.74 5.09 -59.24
CA LEU A 834 -6.22 4.30 -60.37
C LEU A 834 -6.59 5.18 -61.58
N VAL A 835 -7.25 6.32 -61.36
CA VAL A 835 -7.54 7.30 -62.44
C VAL A 835 -6.25 7.85 -63.06
N LEU A 836 -5.26 8.22 -62.24
CA LEU A 836 -3.96 8.69 -62.73
C LEU A 836 -3.23 7.63 -63.56
N ALA A 837 -3.23 6.37 -63.09
CA ALA A 837 -2.68 5.25 -63.85
C ALA A 837 -3.42 5.01 -65.19
N GLY A 838 -4.76 5.19 -65.20
CA GLY A 838 -5.58 5.13 -66.41
C GLY A 838 -5.22 6.21 -67.43
N ILE A 839 -4.98 7.45 -66.99
CA ILE A 839 -4.53 8.57 -67.85
C ILE A 839 -3.16 8.26 -68.47
N ILE A 840 -2.21 7.78 -67.65
CA ILE A 840 -0.86 7.38 -68.12
C ILE A 840 -0.96 6.23 -69.14
N GLY A 841 -1.79 5.22 -68.87
CA GLY A 841 -2.08 4.13 -69.79
C GLY A 841 -2.68 4.61 -71.11
N GLY A 842 -3.61 5.58 -71.07
CA GLY A 842 -4.18 6.22 -72.26
C GLY A 842 -3.12 6.95 -73.10
N ILE A 843 -2.19 7.67 -72.46
CA ILE A 843 -1.06 8.34 -73.14
C ILE A 843 -0.14 7.31 -73.83
N VAL A 844 0.12 6.16 -73.21
CA VAL A 844 0.88 5.08 -73.83
C VAL A 844 0.11 4.46 -75.01
N LEU A 845 -1.19 4.23 -74.86
CA LEU A 845 -2.03 3.66 -75.92
C LEU A 845 -2.14 4.56 -77.15
N ILE A 846 -2.34 5.87 -77.02
CA ILE A 846 -2.39 6.78 -78.18
C ILE A 846 -1.03 6.85 -78.91
N VAL A 847 0.09 6.73 -78.20
CA VAL A 847 1.42 6.59 -78.83
C VAL A 847 1.52 5.28 -79.62
N ILE A 848 1.05 4.16 -79.06
CA ILE A 848 1.01 2.86 -79.74
C ILE A 848 0.11 2.93 -80.99
N GLU A 849 -1.08 3.54 -80.89
CA GLU A 849 -2.00 3.71 -82.03
C GLU A 849 -1.42 4.59 -83.13
N VAL A 850 -0.79 5.71 -82.78
CA VAL A 850 -0.14 6.60 -83.75
C VAL A 850 1.03 5.89 -84.43
N VAL A 851 1.81 5.09 -83.71
CA VAL A 851 2.85 4.23 -84.31
C VAL A 851 2.25 3.16 -85.21
N TYR A 852 1.18 2.48 -84.77
CA TYR A 852 0.51 1.43 -85.52
C TYR A 852 -0.15 1.96 -86.81
N LYS A 853 -0.91 3.06 -86.76
CA LYS A 853 -1.46 3.73 -87.95
C LYS A 853 -0.35 4.25 -88.85
N ARG A 854 0.74 4.84 -88.33
CA ARG A 854 1.90 5.23 -89.16
C ARG A 854 2.54 4.02 -89.84
N HIS A 855 2.55 2.84 -89.20
CA HIS A 855 3.05 1.60 -89.82
C HIS A 855 2.09 1.05 -90.89
N GLN A 856 0.78 1.01 -90.62
CA GLN A 856 -0.26 0.66 -91.60
C GLN A 856 -0.22 1.57 -92.82
N ILE A 857 -0.16 2.89 -92.63
CA ILE A 857 -0.10 3.88 -93.72
C ILE A 857 1.22 3.73 -94.51
N LYS A 858 2.36 3.44 -93.86
CA LYS A 858 3.60 3.09 -94.58
C LYS A 858 3.47 1.79 -95.39
N LYS A 859 2.73 0.80 -94.88
CA LYS A 859 2.47 -0.48 -95.57
C LYS A 859 1.51 -0.29 -96.76
N GLN A 860 0.45 0.51 -96.61
CA GLN A 860 -0.47 0.90 -97.69
C GLN A 860 0.26 1.68 -98.78
N LYS A 861 1.01 2.74 -98.43
CA LYS A 861 1.79 3.51 -99.42
C LYS A 861 2.83 2.66 -100.18
N ARG A 862 3.44 1.67 -99.53
CA ARG A 862 4.29 0.68 -100.23
C ARG A 862 3.50 -0.20 -101.22
N MET A 863 2.28 -0.61 -100.88
CA MET A 863 1.41 -1.36 -101.80
C MET A 863 0.85 -0.50 -102.94
N GLU A 864 0.58 0.79 -102.71
CA GLU A 864 0.15 1.75 -103.74
C GLU A 864 1.26 2.04 -104.74
N ILE A 865 2.50 2.26 -104.27
CA ILE A 865 3.69 2.39 -105.12
C ILE A 865 3.91 1.11 -105.95
N ALA A 866 3.71 -0.07 -105.37
CA ALA A 866 3.78 -1.34 -106.10
C ALA A 866 2.68 -1.48 -107.17
N ARG A 867 1.45 -1.04 -106.90
CA ARG A 867 0.36 -1.00 -107.89
C ARG A 867 0.67 -0.03 -109.04
N HIS A 868 1.06 1.21 -108.73
CA HIS A 868 1.45 2.17 -109.77
C HIS A 868 2.66 1.70 -110.60
N ALA A 869 3.61 0.97 -110.00
CA ALA A 869 4.70 0.35 -110.76
C ALA A 869 4.18 -0.76 -111.70
N ALA A 870 3.25 -1.61 -111.25
CA ALA A 870 2.65 -2.68 -112.05
C ALA A 870 1.82 -2.15 -113.23
N ASP A 871 1.02 -1.10 -113.03
CA ASP A 871 0.21 -0.53 -114.12
C ASP A 871 1.06 0.28 -115.11
N ARG A 872 2.12 0.94 -114.64
CA ARG A 872 3.12 1.58 -115.53
C ARG A 872 3.91 0.54 -116.34
N TRP A 873 4.11 -0.67 -115.79
CA TRP A 873 4.68 -1.81 -116.51
C TRP A 873 3.71 -2.38 -117.55
N ARG A 874 2.41 -2.53 -117.23
CA ARG A 874 1.36 -2.91 -118.20
C ARG A 874 1.34 -1.97 -119.41
N GLY A 875 1.26 -0.65 -119.19
CA GLY A 875 1.26 0.33 -120.29
C GLY A 875 2.54 0.32 -121.14
N ALA A 876 3.70 -0.03 -120.56
CA ALA A 876 4.94 -0.24 -121.29
C ALA A 876 4.95 -1.54 -122.11
N VAL A 877 4.32 -2.61 -121.61
CA VAL A 877 4.13 -3.88 -122.33
C VAL A 877 3.15 -3.71 -123.51
N GLU A 878 2.08 -2.94 -123.34
CA GLU A 878 1.12 -2.65 -124.42
C GLU A 878 1.75 -1.79 -125.53
N LYS A 879 2.50 -0.73 -125.19
CA LYS A 879 3.30 0.02 -126.19
C LYS A 879 4.36 -0.83 -126.90
N ARG A 880 4.87 -1.90 -126.27
CA ARG A 880 5.76 -2.88 -126.92
C ARG A 880 5.03 -3.93 -127.76
N LYS A 881 3.73 -4.18 -127.52
CA LYS A 881 2.87 -4.97 -128.42
C LYS A 881 2.52 -4.17 -129.68
N SER A 882 2.10 -2.90 -129.54
CA SER A 882 1.71 -2.08 -130.69
C SER A 882 2.86 -1.83 -131.67
N LEU A 883 4.07 -1.51 -131.18
CA LEU A 883 5.26 -1.34 -132.06
C LEU A 883 5.71 -2.62 -132.78
N ARG A 884 5.28 -3.81 -132.33
CA ARG A 884 5.57 -5.09 -132.99
C ARG A 884 4.53 -5.51 -134.03
N ALA A 885 3.38 -4.82 -134.08
CA ALA A 885 2.29 -5.14 -135.01
C ALA A 885 2.41 -4.40 -136.35
N SER A 886 3.26 -3.37 -136.47
CA SER A 886 3.30 -2.45 -137.61
C SER A 886 4.52 -2.57 -138.53
N ILE A 887 5.41 -3.56 -138.31
CA ILE A 887 6.65 -3.74 -139.12
C ILE A 887 6.84 -5.22 -139.46
N LEU A 888 6.17 -5.66 -140.53
CA LEU A 888 6.44 -6.79 -141.46
C LEU A 888 5.17 -6.95 -142.31
N PRO A 889 5.25 -6.99 -143.66
CA PRO A 889 5.78 -8.20 -144.29
C PRO A 889 6.49 -8.00 -145.65
N SER A 890 7.76 -8.43 -145.77
CA SER A 890 8.35 -8.72 -147.09
C SER A 890 9.62 -9.57 -147.00
N GLN A 891 9.68 -10.63 -147.81
CA GLN A 891 10.87 -11.43 -148.19
C GLN A 891 11.65 -12.15 -147.06
N ARG A 892 12.42 -13.22 -147.28
CA ARG A 892 12.35 -14.46 -148.09
C ARG A 892 13.79 -15.07 -148.08
N ARG A 893 13.90 -16.37 -147.76
CA ARG A 893 14.97 -17.30 -148.20
C ARG A 893 16.48 -16.95 -147.99
N ALA A 894 17.09 -17.59 -146.99
CA ALA A 894 18.33 -18.43 -147.06
C ALA A 894 18.35 -19.30 -145.77
N LYS A 895 18.89 -20.53 -145.62
CA LYS A 895 20.17 -21.16 -145.98
C LYS A 895 21.39 -20.37 -145.44
N SER A 896 22.41 -20.96 -144.81
CA SER A 896 22.86 -22.37 -144.75
C SER A 896 23.59 -22.74 -143.43
N ASN A 897 24.13 -23.96 -143.39
CA ASN A 897 24.87 -24.62 -142.31
C ASN A 897 26.19 -23.92 -141.88
N GLY A 898 26.68 -24.28 -140.68
CA GLY A 898 28.02 -23.96 -140.12
C GLY A 898 27.89 -23.74 -138.60
N VAL A 899 28.41 -24.50 -137.63
CA VAL A 899 29.58 -25.42 -137.45
C VAL A 899 30.85 -24.71 -136.92
N LYS A 900 31.24 -25.11 -135.69
CA LYS A 900 32.55 -25.05 -135.00
C LYS A 900 33.03 -23.80 -134.21
N GLU A 901 33.67 -24.16 -133.08
CA GLU A 901 34.84 -23.57 -132.39
C GLU A 901 34.72 -22.41 -131.38
N THR A 902 35.85 -22.13 -130.71
CA THR A 902 35.95 -21.84 -129.26
C THR A 902 36.96 -20.73 -128.91
N GLY A 903 36.70 -20.02 -127.80
CA GLY A 903 37.61 -19.03 -127.13
C GLY A 903 36.83 -18.24 -126.07
N SER A 904 37.29 -17.98 -124.83
CA SER A 904 38.52 -17.26 -124.37
C SER A 904 38.49 -15.77 -124.74
N ILE A 905 38.79 -14.77 -123.90
CA ILE A 905 39.33 -14.60 -122.52
C ILE A 905 38.71 -13.27 -121.96
N SER A 906 38.33 -13.04 -120.70
CA SER A 906 39.07 -13.00 -119.39
C SER A 906 39.93 -11.73 -119.18
N LEU A 907 40.28 -11.39 -117.90
CA LEU A 907 41.09 -10.24 -117.40
C LEU A 907 40.38 -8.85 -117.31
N ALA A 908 40.63 -7.96 -116.32
CA ALA A 908 41.47 -8.06 -115.10
C ALA A 908 41.32 -6.87 -114.07
N VAL A 909 41.54 -7.18 -112.76
CA VAL A 909 42.42 -6.47 -111.75
C VAL A 909 41.99 -5.06 -111.24
N ASP A 910 42.14 -4.66 -109.96
CA ASP A 910 42.60 -5.27 -108.67
C ASP A 910 41.84 -4.57 -107.47
N ARG A 911 41.75 -4.97 -106.17
CA ARG A 911 42.56 -5.73 -105.16
C ARG A 911 43.48 -4.81 -104.30
N GLY A 912 43.84 -5.27 -103.09
CA GLY A 912 44.81 -4.62 -102.18
C GLY A 912 44.25 -4.16 -100.81
N VAL A 913 44.96 -4.26 -99.68
CA VAL A 913 45.16 -5.50 -98.87
C VAL A 913 45.68 -5.18 -97.44
N ARG A 914 45.05 -5.77 -96.38
CA ARG A 914 45.54 -5.89 -94.96
C ARG A 914 45.76 -4.57 -94.18
N ARG A 915 46.03 -4.51 -92.85
CA ARG A 915 46.35 -5.53 -91.80
C ARG A 915 45.69 -5.17 -90.43
N ARG A 916 46.10 -5.84 -89.33
CA ARG A 916 45.61 -5.70 -87.94
C ARG A 916 46.33 -4.57 -87.15
N ASP A 917 45.76 -4.06 -86.04
CA ASP A 917 46.11 -4.39 -84.63
C ASP A 917 45.45 -3.40 -83.61
N GLU A 918 45.60 -3.65 -82.30
CA GLU A 918 45.07 -2.87 -81.14
C GLU A 918 46.09 -1.80 -80.61
N PRO A 919 45.94 -1.13 -79.43
CA PRO A 919 44.85 -0.28 -78.88
C PRO A 919 45.37 1.10 -78.31
N ARG A 920 44.50 1.89 -77.63
CA ARG A 920 44.74 2.87 -76.49
C ARG A 920 44.11 4.28 -76.61
N VAL A 921 44.08 4.99 -75.46
CA VAL A 921 43.43 6.30 -75.13
C VAL A 921 44.41 7.50 -75.27
N PRO A 922 43.96 8.76 -75.45
CA PRO A 922 43.59 9.70 -74.34
C PRO A 922 42.29 10.52 -74.65
N ARG A 923 41.59 11.29 -73.79
CA ARG A 923 41.76 11.95 -72.46
C ARG A 923 42.24 13.43 -72.47
N TYR A 924 41.33 14.39 -72.20
CA TYR A 924 41.41 15.72 -71.49
C TYR A 924 39.99 16.37 -71.59
N MET A 925 39.25 16.80 -70.54
CA MET A 925 39.40 17.86 -69.48
C MET A 925 39.34 19.31 -70.00
N PRO A 926 38.86 20.33 -69.22
CA PRO A 926 38.60 20.40 -67.76
C PRO A 926 37.12 20.13 -67.36
N ALA A 927 36.67 19.88 -66.12
CA ALA A 927 37.17 20.07 -64.74
C ALA A 927 36.69 21.35 -64.00
N TYR A 928 35.65 21.21 -63.16
CA TYR A 928 35.55 21.82 -61.82
C TYR A 928 34.49 21.09 -60.95
N THR A 929 34.77 20.97 -59.66
CA THR A 929 33.98 20.40 -58.53
C THR A 929 34.39 21.20 -57.26
N PRO A 930 33.85 21.01 -56.03
CA PRO A 930 32.92 20.00 -55.49
C PRO A 930 31.72 20.69 -54.74
N ASP A 931 30.96 20.16 -53.74
CA ASP A 931 30.87 18.87 -53.02
C ASP A 931 29.45 18.72 -52.37
N VAL A 932 29.29 17.82 -51.39
CA VAL A 932 28.26 17.79 -50.32
C VAL A 932 26.90 17.11 -50.62
N SER A 933 26.92 15.77 -50.46
CA SER A 933 26.00 14.93 -49.65
C SER A 933 24.46 15.08 -49.64
N HIS A 934 23.80 13.94 -49.89
CA HIS A 934 22.72 13.29 -49.08
C HIS A 934 21.34 13.95 -48.84
N LEU A 935 20.39 13.07 -48.47
CA LEU A 935 18.99 13.28 -48.03
C LEU A 935 18.03 13.76 -49.15
N VAL A 936 17.00 13.00 -49.54
CA VAL A 936 15.80 12.52 -48.79
C VAL A 936 14.79 13.65 -48.54
N VAL A 937 13.81 13.71 -49.45
CA VAL A 937 12.36 13.86 -49.19
C VAL A 937 11.65 12.89 -50.13
#